data_AF-A0A9E1HZ47-F1
#
_entry.id   AF-A0A9E1HZ47-F1
#
_cell.length_a   1.000
_cell.length_b   1.000
_cell.length_c   1.000
_cell.angle_alpha   90.00
_cell.angle_beta   90.00
_cell.angle_gamma   90.00
#
_symmetry.space_group_name_H-M   'P 1'
#
loop_
_entity.id
_entity.type
_entity.pdbx_description
1 polymer ?
#
loop_
_entity_poly.entity_id
_entity_poly.type
_entity_poly.pdbx_seq_one_letter_code
_entity_poly.pdbx_strand_id
1 'polypeptide(L)'
;WSTDSDSYSDVGSDNTPNETVGHKYLDLNKVVATLTSVKKTDGKDTYELSLGRDTINWDETDATEKTVITNFREVKADYNNLKYKTVKVLYKKANEVYGVFATTDNTSNTGLLADLKMDSEKKVKLDGTKYTLAGSNSVYVDGELQTTGSGKDEKNVTIKDWVDEFGKDGTDDFATYKEGSKVELLANNGSSEVSILNVTTYTVEEVDYVGSDYVTAGGKKSEDDYNIADGLKKGDYVVISKAGNYSDGKGLIEKAEVVEGKVDSTKGDKDDNGKVAIDGTWYTMATGVTAPNMGANVKLIVVNGYVYEKDTITAGTSDIALVVETGDSNTVGSKYYQARMIFADGTDKVVDIEKKEDDGTDIDNSKKNVLATFTVSKDVYTLSFIENQTEAENAGYENYTAMAKSGHTAKIDGSIQDTTTSSGAVAKTYLDNAAVVFVKDTDDDYKVVTGKAAANWKSTNLNDFAAVTTADNKLSYAQVAFLSLNAANVPGGSDTTYAVALDDSYKSKIDGTTYTVVKAWNGTEEVTYKSEDSVTLDAGDIFEYSNETDGVVSIEKKNAKAAEVASYDATSGDIVFDINGATSGSEVSSKIDSDDTTILYVDSDKNAGVEGGEIRLGNSYNDSKDDAKNNVSYFVDDGDDYVSVIVVDVNNDYTAW
;
A
#
# COMPACT_ATOMS: atom_id res chain seq x y z
N TRP A 1 58.16 51.31 -31.92
CA TRP A 1 58.01 49.86 -31.82
C TRP A 1 59.05 49.42 -30.80
N SER A 2 58.64 49.15 -29.55
CA SER A 2 59.56 48.54 -28.59
C SER A 2 59.59 47.04 -28.89
N THR A 3 60.79 46.51 -29.10
CA THR A 3 61.07 45.07 -29.18
C THR A 3 61.47 44.59 -27.79
N ASP A 4 60.54 44.60 -26.84
CA ASP A 4 60.78 43.89 -25.60
C ASP A 4 60.57 42.40 -25.86
N SER A 5 61.67 41.67 -25.73
CA SER A 5 61.67 40.22 -25.68
C SER A 5 60.85 39.78 -24.48
N ASP A 6 59.77 39.03 -24.72
CA ASP A 6 59.01 38.29 -23.71
C ASP A 6 59.86 37.14 -23.12
N SER A 7 60.99 37.46 -22.48
CA SER A 7 61.71 36.53 -21.62
C SER A 7 61.29 36.81 -20.19
N TYR A 8 60.26 36.11 -19.72
CA TYR A 8 60.01 35.99 -18.29
C TYR A 8 61.12 35.09 -17.73
N SER A 9 62.10 35.66 -17.02
CA SER A 9 63.09 34.86 -16.29
C SER A 9 62.59 34.63 -14.87
N ASP A 10 62.73 33.40 -14.37
CA ASP A 10 62.37 33.08 -12.98
C ASP A 10 63.39 33.63 -11.97
N VAL A 11 64.51 34.19 -12.46
CA VAL A 11 65.58 34.79 -11.68
C VAL A 11 65.93 36.18 -12.20
N GLY A 12 66.20 37.12 -11.28
CA GLY A 12 66.68 38.46 -11.57
C GLY A 12 68.13 38.48 -12.05
N SER A 13 68.63 39.67 -12.41
CA SER A 13 69.99 39.89 -12.94
C SER A 13 71.12 39.54 -11.95
N ASP A 14 70.79 39.35 -10.68
CA ASP A 14 71.68 38.94 -9.59
C ASP A 14 71.53 37.45 -9.23
N ASN A 15 70.81 36.68 -10.06
CA ASN A 15 70.51 35.26 -9.87
C ASN A 15 69.62 34.98 -8.63
N THR A 16 68.93 35.99 -8.10
CA THR A 16 67.89 35.80 -7.08
C THR A 16 66.56 35.45 -7.75
N PRO A 17 65.74 34.52 -7.20
CA PRO A 17 64.42 34.25 -7.74
C PRO A 17 63.56 35.53 -7.79
N ASN A 18 62.95 35.79 -8.94
CA ASN A 18 61.98 36.88 -9.05
C ASN A 18 60.76 36.56 -8.19
N GLU A 19 60.34 37.52 -7.36
CA GLU A 19 59.09 37.40 -6.61
C GLU A 19 57.91 37.17 -7.56
N THR A 20 56.93 36.37 -7.12
CA THR A 20 55.70 36.16 -7.90
C THR A 20 54.97 37.49 -8.10
N VAL A 21 54.25 37.65 -9.21
CA VAL A 21 53.45 38.87 -9.47
C VAL A 21 52.50 39.16 -8.31
N GLY A 22 51.91 38.12 -7.72
CA GLY A 22 51.03 38.23 -6.55
C GLY A 22 51.74 38.76 -5.30
N HIS A 23 52.96 38.30 -5.03
CA HIS A 23 53.73 38.81 -3.89
C HIS A 23 54.20 40.25 -4.13
N LYS A 24 54.81 40.51 -5.30
CA LYS A 24 55.46 41.78 -5.62
C LYS A 24 54.50 42.95 -5.83
N TYR A 25 53.34 42.71 -6.43
CA TYR A 25 52.42 43.78 -6.84
C TYR A 25 51.09 43.78 -6.08
N LEU A 26 50.74 42.68 -5.41
CA LEU A 26 49.49 42.55 -4.67
C LEU A 26 49.71 42.25 -3.18
N ASP A 27 50.96 42.19 -2.70
CA ASP A 27 51.33 41.87 -1.32
C ASP A 27 50.67 40.57 -0.81
N LEU A 28 50.48 39.58 -1.70
CA LEU A 28 49.90 38.29 -1.32
C LEU A 28 50.96 37.38 -0.71
N ASN A 29 50.59 36.76 0.40
CA ASN A 29 51.28 35.63 1.00
C ASN A 29 50.65 34.33 0.49
N LYS A 30 51.46 33.27 0.53
CA LYS A 30 51.06 31.92 0.14
C LYS A 30 51.41 30.93 1.25
N VAL A 31 50.53 29.99 1.51
CA VAL A 31 50.81 28.78 2.31
C VAL A 31 50.32 27.56 1.54
N VAL A 32 51.12 26.49 1.54
CA VAL A 32 50.75 25.21 0.93
C VAL A 32 50.74 24.13 2.00
N ALA A 33 49.58 23.51 2.23
CA ALA A 33 49.37 22.49 3.26
C ALA A 33 48.05 21.74 3.03
N THR A 34 47.81 20.64 3.76
CA THR A 34 46.53 19.93 3.76
C THR A 34 45.43 20.74 4.42
N LEU A 35 44.28 20.89 3.76
CA LEU A 35 43.08 21.52 4.32
C LEU A 35 42.36 20.53 5.25
N THR A 36 42.34 20.80 6.56
CA THR A 36 41.79 19.86 7.55
C THR A 36 40.37 20.21 8.01
N SER A 37 39.96 21.47 7.86
CA SER A 37 38.63 21.92 8.26
C SER A 37 38.13 23.04 7.35
N VAL A 38 36.84 23.00 7.04
CA VAL A 38 36.05 24.07 6.42
C VAL A 38 34.76 24.16 7.22
N LYS A 39 34.50 25.33 7.83
CA LYS A 39 33.32 25.55 8.67
C LYS A 39 32.64 26.85 8.29
N LYS A 40 31.32 26.85 8.07
CA LYS A 40 30.56 28.09 7.91
C LYS A 40 30.59 28.84 9.24
N THR A 41 30.75 30.15 9.17
CA THR A 41 30.70 31.02 10.34
C THR A 41 29.23 31.24 10.71
N ASP A 42 28.86 30.94 11.96
CA ASP A 42 27.49 31.06 12.45
C ASP A 42 26.87 32.43 12.14
N GLY A 43 25.69 32.39 11.53
CA GLY A 43 24.93 33.59 11.14
C GLY A 43 25.56 34.43 10.02
N LYS A 44 26.55 33.92 9.28
CA LYS A 44 27.21 34.63 8.18
C LYS A 44 27.38 33.76 6.93
N ASP A 45 27.48 34.41 5.78
CA ASP A 45 27.83 33.77 4.49
C ASP A 45 29.35 33.73 4.29
N THR A 46 30.09 33.44 5.35
CA THR A 46 31.55 33.28 5.32
C THR A 46 31.97 32.00 5.99
N TYR A 47 33.22 31.59 5.77
CA TYR A 47 33.77 30.34 6.22
C TYR A 47 35.10 30.55 6.97
N GLU A 48 35.39 29.59 7.84
CA GLU A 48 36.64 29.40 8.54
C GLU A 48 37.37 28.17 7.99
N LEU A 49 38.67 28.32 7.73
CA LEU A 49 39.50 27.25 7.18
C LEU A 49 40.66 26.95 8.14
N SER A 50 41.00 25.68 8.28
CA SER A 50 42.20 25.26 9.01
C SER A 50 43.08 24.39 8.13
N LEU A 51 44.39 24.65 8.19
CA LEU A 51 45.42 23.87 7.53
C LEU A 51 46.19 23.03 8.55
N GLY A 52 46.56 21.81 8.16
CA GLY A 52 47.40 20.93 8.97
C GLY A 52 48.81 21.49 9.09
N ARG A 53 49.22 21.92 10.29
CA ARG A 53 50.53 22.54 10.51
C ARG A 53 51.69 21.60 10.18
N ASP A 54 51.53 20.31 10.44
CA ASP A 54 52.56 19.29 10.18
C ASP A 54 52.63 18.89 8.70
N THR A 55 51.73 19.40 7.87
CA THR A 55 51.64 19.13 6.42
C THR A 55 52.13 20.30 5.56
N ILE A 56 52.67 21.34 6.18
CA ILE A 56 53.14 22.53 5.45
C ILE A 56 54.30 22.14 4.54
N ASN A 57 54.15 22.44 3.25
CA ASN A 57 55.25 22.45 2.31
C ASN A 57 56.00 23.78 2.45
N TRP A 58 57.13 23.74 3.16
CA TRP A 58 57.97 24.92 3.42
C TRP A 58 58.69 25.42 2.17
N ASP A 59 58.91 24.57 1.16
CA ASP A 59 59.52 24.96 -0.11
C ASP A 59 58.56 25.79 -0.97
N GLU A 60 57.25 25.67 -0.73
CA GLU A 60 56.21 26.40 -1.45
C GLU A 60 55.47 27.45 -0.61
N THR A 61 55.90 27.72 0.63
CA THR A 61 55.25 28.65 1.55
C THR A 61 56.07 29.92 1.74
N ASP A 62 55.45 31.10 1.62
CA ASP A 62 56.14 32.40 1.69
C ASP A 62 56.35 32.89 3.15
N ALA A 63 56.21 31.99 4.13
CA ALA A 63 56.25 32.27 5.56
C ALA A 63 57.21 31.34 6.30
N THR A 64 57.59 31.72 7.52
CA THR A 64 58.41 30.89 8.42
C THR A 64 57.54 30.19 9.45
N GLU A 65 58.10 29.22 10.18
CA GLU A 65 57.41 28.53 11.29
C GLU A 65 56.79 29.48 12.33
N LYS A 66 57.39 30.65 12.53
CA LYS A 66 56.93 31.69 13.46
C LYS A 66 55.83 32.60 12.90
N THR A 67 55.74 32.71 11.58
CA THR A 67 54.87 33.71 10.92
C THR A 67 53.76 33.08 10.07
N VAL A 68 53.79 31.76 9.86
CA VAL A 68 52.80 31.06 9.04
C VAL A 68 51.39 31.19 9.63
N ILE A 69 50.43 31.45 8.76
CA ILE A 69 49.01 31.45 9.09
C ILE A 69 48.41 30.13 8.59
N THR A 70 47.83 29.36 9.51
CA THR A 70 47.14 28.10 9.19
C THR A 70 45.65 28.14 9.48
N ASN A 71 45.14 29.24 10.03
CA ASN A 71 43.72 29.44 10.29
C ASN A 71 43.25 30.71 9.60
N PHE A 72 42.21 30.58 8.79
CA PHE A 72 41.60 31.66 8.04
C PHE A 72 40.14 31.82 8.45
N ARG A 73 39.63 33.06 8.36
CA ARG A 73 38.25 33.42 8.70
C ARG A 73 37.70 34.38 7.65
N GLU A 74 36.39 34.65 7.69
CA GLU A 74 35.75 35.57 6.75
C GLU A 74 35.98 35.18 5.26
N VAL A 75 36.24 33.90 5.00
CA VAL A 75 36.43 33.38 3.64
C VAL A 75 35.09 33.34 2.93
N LYS A 76 35.00 33.93 1.74
CA LYS A 76 33.70 34.14 1.06
C LYS A 76 33.14 32.92 0.34
N ALA A 77 33.96 31.91 0.09
CA ALA A 77 33.59 30.73 -0.67
C ALA A 77 33.71 29.47 0.19
N ASP A 78 32.81 28.52 -0.04
CA ASP A 78 32.89 27.18 0.51
C ASP A 78 33.94 26.35 -0.24
N TYR A 79 34.92 25.83 0.47
CA TYR A 79 35.99 24.98 -0.06
C TYR A 79 35.93 23.55 0.53
N ASN A 80 34.79 23.11 1.05
CA ASN A 80 34.66 21.79 1.69
C ASN A 80 34.97 20.62 0.75
N ASN A 81 34.74 20.78 -0.56
CA ASN A 81 35.16 19.81 -1.58
C ASN A 81 36.69 19.65 -1.71
N LEU A 82 37.48 20.56 -1.13
CA LEU A 82 38.94 20.49 -1.05
C LEU A 82 39.42 19.95 0.31
N LYS A 83 38.51 19.60 1.23
CA LYS A 83 38.87 19.04 2.54
C LYS A 83 39.71 17.77 2.34
N TYR A 84 40.74 17.63 3.17
CA TYR A 84 41.78 16.61 3.14
C TYR A 84 42.76 16.66 1.96
N LYS A 85 42.59 17.59 1.02
CA LYS A 85 43.52 17.81 -0.10
C LYS A 85 44.61 18.81 0.31
N THR A 86 45.79 18.67 -0.28
CA THR A 86 46.84 19.69 -0.21
C THR A 86 46.46 20.87 -1.08
N VAL A 87 46.35 22.03 -0.45
CA VAL A 87 45.88 23.27 -1.09
C VAL A 87 46.91 24.37 -0.97
N LYS A 88 46.85 25.29 -1.91
CA LYS A 88 47.55 26.57 -1.94
C LYS A 88 46.56 27.65 -1.55
N VAL A 89 46.81 28.32 -0.42
CA VAL A 89 45.99 29.45 0.04
C VAL A 89 46.74 30.75 -0.24
N LEU A 90 46.10 31.64 -1.00
CA LEU A 90 46.60 32.99 -1.27
C LEU A 90 45.87 34.01 -0.41
N TYR A 91 46.61 34.81 0.37
CA TYR A 91 46.02 35.70 1.37
C TYR A 91 46.88 36.92 1.65
N LYS A 92 46.28 38.04 2.07
CA LYS A 92 47.03 39.14 2.70
C LYS A 92 47.14 38.98 4.21
N LYS A 93 46.04 38.56 4.82
CA LYS A 93 45.88 38.36 6.27
C LYS A 93 44.97 37.15 6.50
N ALA A 94 44.90 36.67 7.74
CA ALA A 94 44.03 35.55 8.11
C ALA A 94 42.55 35.76 7.74
N ASN A 95 42.06 37.00 7.62
CA ASN A 95 40.69 37.31 7.22
C ASN A 95 40.56 37.93 5.82
N GLU A 96 41.61 37.86 5.02
CA GLU A 96 41.64 38.42 3.66
C GLU A 96 42.23 37.38 2.70
N VAL A 97 41.44 36.32 2.48
CA VAL A 97 41.76 35.21 1.58
C VAL A 97 41.27 35.53 0.17
N TYR A 98 42.17 35.40 -0.80
CA TYR A 98 41.91 35.66 -2.22
C TYR A 98 41.56 34.39 -3.00
N GLY A 99 42.04 33.23 -2.54
CA GLY A 99 41.69 31.95 -3.15
C GLY A 99 42.33 30.76 -2.46
N VAL A 100 41.68 29.61 -2.61
CA VAL A 100 42.16 28.30 -2.18
C VAL A 100 42.13 27.39 -3.39
N PHE A 101 43.27 26.77 -3.70
CA PHE A 101 43.44 25.98 -4.92
C PHE A 101 44.04 24.62 -4.57
N ALA A 102 43.47 23.52 -5.05
CA ALA A 102 44.12 22.22 -4.95
C ALA A 102 45.47 22.23 -5.70
N THR A 103 46.49 21.60 -5.13
CA THR A 103 47.77 21.38 -5.83
C THR A 103 47.70 20.13 -6.70
N THR A 104 48.71 19.95 -7.56
CA THR A 104 48.91 18.74 -8.37
C THR A 104 49.29 17.51 -7.55
N ASP A 105 49.51 17.68 -6.25
CA ASP A 105 49.92 16.61 -5.32
C ASP A 105 48.77 15.69 -4.91
N ASN A 106 47.55 16.00 -5.38
CA ASN A 106 46.34 15.32 -4.98
C ASN A 106 45.88 14.32 -6.04
N THR A 107 45.50 13.13 -5.60
CA THR A 107 44.74 12.15 -6.40
C THR A 107 43.48 11.77 -5.63
N SER A 108 42.32 11.75 -6.30
CA SER A 108 41.01 11.33 -5.77
C SER A 108 40.43 10.23 -6.62
N ASN A 109 39.88 9.21 -5.99
CA ASN A 109 39.02 8.23 -6.66
C ASN A 109 37.80 7.96 -5.79
N THR A 110 36.61 8.17 -6.35
CA THR A 110 35.32 7.99 -5.67
C THR A 110 34.64 6.71 -6.13
N GLY A 111 33.88 6.08 -5.25
CA GLY A 111 33.03 4.94 -5.58
C GLY A 111 32.06 4.65 -4.45
N LEU A 112 31.53 3.42 -4.44
CA LEU A 112 30.66 2.94 -3.39
C LEU A 112 31.39 1.96 -2.49
N LEU A 113 30.96 1.87 -1.23
CA LEU A 113 31.49 0.93 -0.26
C LEU A 113 31.35 -0.52 -0.74
N ALA A 114 30.27 -0.81 -1.49
CA ALA A 114 29.99 -2.11 -2.11
C ALA A 114 31.13 -2.67 -2.99
N ASP A 115 31.97 -1.77 -3.53
CA ASP A 115 33.05 -2.09 -4.45
C ASP A 115 34.44 -1.89 -3.85
N LEU A 116 34.51 -1.47 -2.58
CA LEU A 116 35.75 -1.28 -1.84
C LEU A 116 36.13 -2.54 -1.07
N LYS A 117 37.31 -3.08 -1.35
CA LYS A 117 37.88 -4.19 -0.56
C LYS A 117 39.40 -4.20 -0.53
N MET A 118 39.98 -5.00 0.35
CA MET A 118 41.41 -5.31 0.30
C MET A 118 41.73 -6.21 -0.89
N ASP A 119 42.83 -5.92 -1.58
CA ASP A 119 43.42 -6.78 -2.63
C ASP A 119 44.68 -7.48 -2.13
N SER A 120 45.41 -6.83 -1.23
CA SER A 120 46.57 -7.38 -0.52
C SER A 120 46.88 -6.51 0.70
N GLU A 121 47.82 -6.91 1.55
CA GLU A 121 48.24 -6.17 2.76
C GLU A 121 48.49 -4.67 2.55
N LYS A 122 48.91 -4.25 1.36
CA LYS A 122 49.27 -2.86 1.04
C LYS A 122 48.42 -2.25 -0.07
N LYS A 123 47.33 -2.91 -0.48
CA LYS A 123 46.51 -2.43 -1.60
C LYS A 123 45.03 -2.62 -1.34
N VAL A 124 44.27 -1.56 -1.55
CA VAL A 124 42.82 -1.62 -1.70
C VAL A 124 42.45 -1.73 -3.18
N LYS A 125 41.26 -2.24 -3.44
CA LYS A 125 40.63 -2.26 -4.74
C LYS A 125 39.27 -1.56 -4.63
N LEU A 126 39.04 -0.61 -5.51
CA LEU A 126 37.77 0.12 -5.64
C LEU A 126 37.34 0.02 -7.10
N ASP A 127 36.12 -0.47 -7.34
CA ASP A 127 35.52 -0.66 -8.66
C ASP A 127 36.52 -1.28 -9.68
N GLY A 128 37.03 -2.47 -9.35
CA GLY A 128 37.97 -3.15 -10.24
C GLY A 128 39.42 -2.64 -10.19
N THR A 129 39.66 -1.40 -9.75
CA THR A 129 40.96 -0.73 -9.84
C THR A 129 41.73 -0.81 -8.53
N LYS A 130 43.04 -1.06 -8.60
CA LYS A 130 43.91 -1.27 -7.43
C LYS A 130 44.68 0.00 -7.07
N TYR A 131 44.74 0.31 -5.79
CA TYR A 131 45.45 1.47 -5.25
C TYR A 131 46.40 1.04 -4.13
N THR A 132 47.64 1.51 -4.18
CA THR A 132 48.63 1.26 -3.12
C THR A 132 48.32 2.15 -1.92
N LEU A 133 48.40 1.58 -0.72
CA LEU A 133 48.23 2.31 0.53
C LEU A 133 49.56 2.94 0.97
N ALA A 134 49.51 4.18 1.43
CA ALA A 134 50.64 4.84 2.07
C ALA A 134 50.93 4.17 3.41
N GLY A 135 52.19 4.19 3.84
CA GLY A 135 52.61 3.58 5.11
C GLY A 135 51.95 4.20 6.35
N SER A 136 51.56 5.47 6.27
CA SER A 136 50.70 6.13 7.25
C SER A 136 49.43 6.59 6.55
N ASN A 137 48.28 6.20 7.08
CA ASN A 137 46.99 6.51 6.51
C ASN A 137 45.91 6.66 7.60
N SER A 138 44.80 7.28 7.22
CA SER A 138 43.69 7.60 8.12
C SER A 138 42.34 7.33 7.46
N VAL A 139 41.33 7.07 8.29
CA VAL A 139 39.94 6.94 7.84
C VAL A 139 39.09 8.03 8.48
N TYR A 140 38.25 8.67 7.67
CA TYR A 140 37.23 9.60 8.11
C TYR A 140 35.86 9.05 7.74
N VAL A 141 34.95 8.97 8.71
CA VAL A 141 33.54 8.59 8.49
C VAL A 141 32.68 9.76 8.91
N ASP A 142 31.85 10.26 8.00
CA ASP A 142 31.02 11.44 8.21
C ASP A 142 31.81 12.65 8.76
N GLY A 143 33.07 12.80 8.30
CA GLY A 143 33.99 13.86 8.73
C GLY A 143 34.72 13.62 10.06
N GLU A 144 34.43 12.53 10.78
CA GLU A 144 35.12 12.17 12.02
C GLU A 144 36.29 11.22 11.77
N LEU A 145 37.46 11.57 12.33
CA LEU A 145 38.65 10.71 12.27
C LEU A 145 38.41 9.46 13.11
N GLN A 146 38.57 8.30 12.48
CA GLN A 146 38.43 7.02 13.18
C GLN A 146 39.72 6.69 13.93
N THR A 147 39.61 6.45 15.24
CA THR A 147 40.72 6.10 16.11
C THR A 147 40.43 4.84 16.92
N THR A 148 41.49 4.17 17.36
CA THR A 148 41.45 3.03 18.30
C THR A 148 42.23 3.39 19.56
N GLY A 149 41.90 2.72 20.67
CA GLY A 149 42.53 3.01 21.96
C GLY A 149 41.96 4.27 22.61
N SER A 150 42.66 4.83 23.59
CA SER A 150 42.22 6.03 24.30
C SER A 150 43.39 6.78 24.90
N GLY A 151 43.28 8.11 25.00
CA GLY A 151 44.30 8.94 25.63
C GLY A 151 45.63 8.90 24.88
N LYS A 152 46.73 8.52 25.56
CA LYS A 152 48.07 8.49 24.96
C LYS A 152 48.30 7.34 23.97
N ASP A 153 47.45 6.31 24.03
CA ASP A 153 47.51 5.14 23.16
C ASP A 153 46.56 5.26 21.96
N GLU A 154 45.89 6.41 21.81
CA GLU A 154 45.02 6.69 20.67
C GLU A 154 45.82 6.68 19.37
N LYS A 155 45.34 5.90 18.40
CA LYS A 155 45.95 5.76 17.07
C LYS A 155 44.87 5.78 16.01
N ASN A 156 45.17 6.34 14.86
CA ASN A 156 44.26 6.30 13.71
C ASN A 156 43.99 4.83 13.32
N VAL A 157 42.72 4.53 13.04
CA VAL A 157 42.36 3.30 12.34
C VAL A 157 43.01 3.35 10.96
N THR A 158 43.68 2.27 10.57
CA THR A 158 44.26 2.18 9.23
C THR A 158 43.17 1.88 8.21
N ILE A 159 43.37 2.31 6.96
CA ILE A 159 42.47 1.98 5.84
C ILE A 159 42.30 0.47 5.72
N LYS A 160 43.38 -0.30 5.92
CA LYS A 160 43.32 -1.76 5.89
C LYS A 160 42.36 -2.30 6.94
N ASP A 161 42.57 -1.93 8.21
CA ASP A 161 41.76 -2.47 9.31
C ASP A 161 40.28 -2.09 9.14
N TRP A 162 40.01 -0.85 8.70
CA TRP A 162 38.64 -0.41 8.43
C TRP A 162 38.00 -1.16 7.26
N VAL A 163 38.72 -1.39 6.16
CA VAL A 163 38.18 -2.09 4.98
C VAL A 163 38.03 -3.59 5.22
N ASP A 164 38.91 -4.22 6.00
CA ASP A 164 38.75 -5.62 6.43
C ASP A 164 37.52 -5.80 7.34
N GLU A 165 37.09 -4.75 8.04
CA GLU A 165 35.87 -4.76 8.84
C GLU A 165 34.63 -4.42 8.00
N PHE A 166 34.61 -3.25 7.36
CA PHE A 166 33.40 -2.66 6.75
C PHE A 166 33.35 -2.70 5.22
N GLY A 167 34.45 -3.06 4.57
CA GLY A 167 34.49 -3.20 3.12
C GLY A 167 33.80 -4.47 2.64
N LYS A 168 33.71 -4.63 1.32
CA LYS A 168 33.25 -5.86 0.69
C LYS A 168 34.13 -7.05 1.09
N ASP A 169 33.50 -8.16 1.43
CA ASP A 169 34.14 -9.37 1.97
C ASP A 169 34.70 -9.17 3.40
N GLY A 170 34.37 -8.06 4.07
CA GLY A 170 34.79 -7.74 5.44
C GLY A 170 33.94 -8.42 6.52
N THR A 171 34.31 -8.25 7.79
CA THR A 171 33.65 -8.95 8.91
C THR A 171 32.28 -8.41 9.32
N ASP A 172 32.00 -7.12 9.07
CA ASP A 172 30.71 -6.47 9.34
C ASP A 172 29.73 -6.63 8.15
N ASP A 173 30.25 -6.96 6.95
CA ASP A 173 29.49 -7.23 5.70
C ASP A 173 28.31 -6.26 5.47
N PHE A 174 28.59 -4.97 5.62
CA PHE A 174 27.66 -3.85 5.44
C PHE A 174 26.52 -3.74 6.47
N ALA A 175 26.63 -4.41 7.62
CA ALA A 175 25.63 -4.29 8.68
C ALA A 175 25.60 -2.88 9.29
N THR A 176 26.77 -2.30 9.55
CA THR A 176 26.95 -0.95 10.12
C THR A 176 26.85 0.12 9.05
N TYR A 177 27.55 -0.06 7.92
CA TYR A 177 27.56 0.87 6.80
C TYR A 177 27.08 0.18 5.54
N LYS A 178 25.91 0.59 5.04
CA LYS A 178 25.28 0.01 3.87
C LYS A 178 26.08 0.26 2.58
N GLU A 179 25.87 -0.61 1.60
CA GLU A 179 26.56 -0.68 0.30
C GLU A 179 26.58 0.64 -0.46
N GLY A 180 25.49 1.39 -0.38
CA GLY A 180 25.33 2.70 -1.03
C GLY A 180 26.11 3.83 -0.36
N SER A 181 26.86 3.59 0.71
CA SER A 181 27.76 4.58 1.31
C SER A 181 28.82 5.01 0.30
N LYS A 182 29.07 6.32 0.19
CA LYS A 182 30.09 6.85 -0.74
C LYS A 182 31.46 6.74 -0.09
N VAL A 183 32.45 6.34 -0.87
CA VAL A 183 33.85 6.29 -0.45
C VAL A 183 34.72 7.14 -1.39
N GLU A 184 35.72 7.80 -0.83
CA GLU A 184 36.75 8.54 -1.58
C GLU A 184 38.14 8.14 -1.08
N LEU A 185 38.94 7.59 -1.99
CA LEU A 185 40.36 7.29 -1.78
C LEU A 185 41.20 8.50 -2.20
N LEU A 186 41.97 9.04 -1.27
CA LEU A 186 42.74 10.26 -1.41
C LEU A 186 44.24 9.99 -1.19
N ALA A 187 45.06 10.48 -2.11
CA ALA A 187 46.49 10.71 -1.89
C ALA A 187 46.72 12.22 -1.91
N ASN A 188 47.44 12.76 -0.93
CA ASN A 188 47.56 14.22 -0.74
C ASN A 188 48.99 14.71 -0.50
N ASN A 189 50.01 13.89 -0.75
CA ASN A 189 51.41 14.21 -0.47
C ASN A 189 52.31 14.14 -1.71
N GLY A 190 51.73 14.22 -2.91
CA GLY A 190 52.46 14.14 -4.19
C GLY A 190 52.77 12.70 -4.62
N SER A 191 52.42 11.72 -3.78
CA SER A 191 52.43 10.29 -4.12
C SER A 191 51.14 9.89 -4.84
N SER A 192 51.18 8.70 -5.45
CA SER A 192 50.00 7.96 -5.89
C SER A 192 49.46 7.01 -4.82
N GLU A 193 50.13 6.92 -3.67
CA GLU A 193 49.73 6.07 -2.55
C GLU A 193 48.63 6.74 -1.73
N VAL A 194 47.52 6.02 -1.53
CA VAL A 194 46.35 6.48 -0.79
C VAL A 194 46.71 6.64 0.68
N SER A 195 46.56 7.86 1.19
CA SER A 195 46.79 8.22 2.59
C SER A 195 45.49 8.42 3.36
N ILE A 196 44.35 8.65 2.69
CA ILE A 196 43.06 8.88 3.34
C ILE A 196 41.95 8.09 2.65
N LEU A 197 41.09 7.48 3.46
CA LEU A 197 39.77 7.01 3.06
C LEU A 197 38.73 7.93 3.71
N ASN A 198 37.89 8.58 2.91
CA ASN A 198 36.76 9.37 3.39
C ASN A 198 35.45 8.64 3.05
N VAL A 199 34.53 8.55 4.00
CA VAL A 199 33.28 7.77 3.89
C VAL A 199 32.09 8.66 4.28
N THR A 200 31.07 8.70 3.42
CA THR A 200 29.79 9.37 3.69
C THR A 200 28.69 8.33 3.77
N THR A 201 28.00 8.29 4.91
CA THR A 201 26.96 7.30 5.20
C THR A 201 25.56 7.89 5.01
N TYR A 202 24.59 7.01 4.84
CA TYR A 202 23.19 7.36 4.60
C TYR A 202 22.24 6.48 5.39
N THR A 203 21.13 7.06 5.84
CA THR A 203 19.94 6.33 6.31
C THR A 203 18.72 6.75 5.52
N VAL A 204 17.70 5.89 5.49
CA VAL A 204 16.39 6.17 4.87
C VAL A 204 15.35 6.18 5.96
N GLU A 205 14.41 7.12 5.87
CA GLU A 205 13.28 7.22 6.79
C GLU A 205 12.03 7.73 6.04
N GLU A 206 10.84 7.27 6.45
CA GLU A 206 9.57 7.85 6.03
C GLU A 206 9.27 9.13 6.83
N VAL A 207 8.72 10.15 6.16
CA VAL A 207 8.31 11.40 6.80
C VAL A 207 6.96 11.22 7.50
N ASP A 208 6.96 11.28 8.82
CA ASP A 208 5.75 11.25 9.64
C ASP A 208 5.01 12.60 9.65
N TYR A 209 5.78 13.70 9.64
CA TYR A 209 5.25 15.05 9.82
C TYR A 209 6.22 16.11 9.32
N VAL A 210 5.69 17.19 8.74
CA VAL A 210 6.44 18.36 8.29
C VAL A 210 5.98 19.58 9.09
N GLY A 211 6.89 20.13 9.89
CA GLY A 211 6.71 21.39 10.62
C GLY A 211 7.22 22.59 9.83
N SER A 212 7.21 23.77 10.46
CA SER A 212 7.72 25.00 9.85
C SER A 212 9.25 25.07 9.77
N ASP A 213 9.93 24.42 10.71
CA ASP A 213 11.37 24.51 10.99
C ASP A 213 11.96 23.14 11.33
N TYR A 214 11.21 22.06 11.09
CA TYR A 214 11.64 20.68 11.34
C TYR A 214 10.84 19.68 10.52
N VAL A 215 11.41 18.49 10.35
CA VAL A 215 10.71 17.30 9.88
C VAL A 215 10.80 16.20 10.94
N THR A 216 9.80 15.33 11.01
CA THR A 216 9.88 14.09 11.78
C THR A 216 10.06 12.93 10.80
N ALA A 217 11.22 12.28 10.85
CA ALA A 217 11.59 11.11 10.05
C ALA A 217 12.65 10.34 10.84
N GLY A 218 12.31 9.16 11.38
CA GLY A 218 13.16 8.48 12.38
C GLY A 218 13.38 9.33 13.65
N GLY A 219 12.41 10.17 14.00
CA GLY A 219 12.50 11.18 15.07
C GLY A 219 12.60 12.62 14.54
N LYS A 220 12.58 13.59 15.47
CA LYS A 220 12.60 15.02 15.13
C LYS A 220 13.98 15.43 14.57
N LYS A 221 13.99 16.06 13.40
CA LYS A 221 15.17 16.65 12.74
C LYS A 221 14.92 18.15 12.52
N SER A 222 15.63 18.98 13.28
CA SER A 222 15.50 20.45 13.24
C SER A 222 16.30 21.05 12.10
N GLU A 223 15.84 22.17 11.54
CA GLU A 223 16.63 22.98 10.60
C GLU A 223 17.92 23.52 11.22
N ASP A 224 18.02 23.58 12.55
CA ASP A 224 19.27 23.93 13.24
C ASP A 224 20.36 22.88 13.04
N ASP A 225 19.97 21.60 12.95
CA ASP A 225 20.89 20.46 12.85
C ASP A 225 20.98 19.88 11.44
N TYR A 226 20.00 20.16 10.57
CA TYR A 226 19.90 19.61 9.22
C TYR A 226 19.52 20.68 8.19
N ASN A 227 20.10 20.56 7.00
CA ASN A 227 19.56 21.16 5.79
C ASN A 227 18.44 20.26 5.27
N ILE A 228 17.22 20.77 5.30
CA ILE A 228 16.02 19.99 4.94
C ILE A 228 15.56 20.41 3.55
N ALA A 229 15.36 19.45 2.66
CA ALA A 229 14.84 19.71 1.32
C ALA A 229 13.43 20.33 1.36
N ASP A 230 13.19 21.28 0.45
CA ASP A 230 11.88 21.90 0.30
C ASP A 230 10.85 20.91 -0.28
N GLY A 231 9.57 21.12 0.09
CA GLY A 231 8.45 20.42 -0.54
C GLY A 231 8.19 18.99 -0.04
N LEU A 232 8.89 18.55 1.02
CA LEU A 232 8.58 17.32 1.73
C LEU A 232 7.14 17.32 2.28
N LYS A 233 6.52 16.15 2.29
CA LYS A 233 5.17 15.91 2.85
C LYS A 233 5.18 14.64 3.69
N LYS A 234 4.16 14.49 4.54
CA LYS A 234 3.90 13.20 5.22
C LYS A 234 3.79 12.07 4.17
N GLY A 235 4.48 10.96 4.42
CA GLY A 235 4.55 9.81 3.53
C GLY A 235 5.63 9.89 2.44
N ASP A 236 6.39 10.99 2.35
CA ASP A 236 7.59 11.00 1.51
C ASP A 236 8.72 10.22 2.19
N TYR A 237 9.52 9.48 1.43
CA TYR A 237 10.79 8.91 1.92
C TYR A 237 11.94 9.88 1.72
N VAL A 238 12.85 9.94 2.69
CA VAL A 238 14.03 10.82 2.67
C VAL A 238 15.33 10.06 2.91
N VAL A 239 16.41 10.52 2.29
CA VAL A 239 17.78 10.10 2.55
C VAL A 239 18.43 11.10 3.48
N ILE A 240 19.00 10.61 4.58
CA ILE A 240 19.61 11.42 5.63
C ILE A 240 21.12 11.14 5.68
N SER A 241 21.93 12.19 5.68
CA SER A 241 23.38 12.12 5.88
C SER A 241 23.83 13.06 7.00
N LYS A 242 24.95 12.74 7.65
CA LYS A 242 25.39 13.41 8.88
C LYS A 242 26.17 14.71 8.64
N ALA A 243 26.21 15.53 9.69
CA ALA A 243 26.75 16.88 9.72
C ALA A 243 28.21 17.06 9.28
N GLY A 244 29.12 16.15 9.67
CA GLY A 244 30.55 16.37 9.42
C GLY A 244 30.96 16.25 7.93
N ASN A 245 30.03 15.86 7.07
CA ASN A 245 30.18 15.89 5.61
C ASN A 245 30.06 17.31 5.02
N TYR A 246 29.46 18.26 5.72
CA TYR A 246 29.09 19.57 5.19
C TYR A 246 29.79 20.71 5.95
N SER A 247 30.02 21.83 5.27
CA SER A 247 30.73 22.97 5.83
C SER A 247 29.95 23.70 6.92
N ASP A 248 28.62 23.70 6.85
CA ASP A 248 27.76 24.34 7.85
C ASP A 248 27.57 23.54 9.14
N GLY A 249 28.17 22.34 9.21
CA GLY A 249 28.05 21.47 10.38
C GLY A 249 26.64 20.93 10.58
N LYS A 250 25.79 20.97 9.55
CA LYS A 250 24.44 20.39 9.56
C LYS A 250 24.39 19.13 8.72
N GLY A 251 23.57 18.17 9.12
CA GLY A 251 23.24 17.03 8.26
C GLY A 251 22.46 17.47 7.02
N LEU A 252 22.17 16.55 6.11
CA LEU A 252 21.38 16.82 4.93
C LEU A 252 20.25 15.80 4.82
N ILE A 253 19.03 16.29 4.58
CA ILE A 253 17.83 15.52 4.35
C ILE A 253 17.32 15.83 2.95
N GLU A 254 17.39 14.85 2.07
CA GLU A 254 16.92 14.96 0.69
C GLU A 254 15.79 13.97 0.43
N LYS A 255 14.91 14.27 -0.53
CA LYS A 255 13.90 13.31 -0.96
C LYS A 255 14.58 12.09 -1.59
N ALA A 256 14.16 10.90 -1.17
CA ALA A 256 14.71 9.65 -1.69
C ALA A 256 14.20 9.35 -3.10
N GLU A 257 14.99 8.58 -3.85
CA GLU A 257 14.53 7.98 -5.09
C GLU A 257 13.56 6.85 -4.75
N VAL A 258 12.32 6.94 -5.24
CA VAL A 258 11.28 5.92 -5.03
C VAL A 258 10.89 5.37 -6.39
N VAL A 259 11.01 4.05 -6.54
CA VAL A 259 10.58 3.33 -7.74
C VAL A 259 9.35 2.50 -7.40
N GLU A 260 8.25 2.75 -8.07
CA GLU A 260 6.99 2.04 -7.85
C GLU A 260 6.68 1.14 -9.05
N GLY A 261 6.25 -0.10 -8.80
CA GLY A 261 5.78 -0.98 -9.87
C GLY A 261 5.66 -2.44 -9.47
N LYS A 262 5.21 -3.26 -10.41
CA LYS A 262 5.09 -4.72 -10.25
C LYS A 262 6.45 -5.36 -10.52
N VAL A 263 6.90 -6.23 -9.63
CA VAL A 263 8.14 -7.00 -9.82
C VAL A 263 7.93 -8.01 -10.95
N ASP A 264 8.60 -7.79 -12.08
CA ASP A 264 8.50 -8.66 -13.25
C ASP A 264 9.51 -9.82 -13.23
N SER A 265 10.63 -9.66 -12.52
CA SER A 265 11.69 -10.65 -12.45
C SER A 265 12.42 -10.59 -11.10
N THR A 266 12.92 -11.75 -10.64
CA THR A 266 13.78 -11.86 -9.45
C THR A 266 15.08 -12.60 -9.78
N LYS A 267 16.15 -12.34 -9.03
CA LYS A 267 17.46 -13.00 -9.19
C LYS A 267 18.26 -12.95 -7.89
N GLY A 268 19.00 -14.02 -7.59
CA GLY A 268 19.81 -14.12 -6.36
C GLY A 268 19.03 -14.79 -5.22
N ASP A 269 19.66 -14.89 -4.05
CA ASP A 269 18.93 -15.29 -2.83
C ASP A 269 18.13 -14.06 -2.36
N LYS A 270 16.89 -14.25 -1.90
CA LYS A 270 16.04 -13.13 -1.51
C LYS A 270 16.54 -12.44 -0.24
N ASP A 271 17.19 -13.19 0.65
CA ASP A 271 17.63 -12.70 1.97
C ASP A 271 19.10 -12.26 1.97
N ASP A 272 19.83 -12.59 0.90
CA ASP A 272 21.23 -12.25 0.68
C ASP A 272 21.44 -11.91 -0.80
N ASN A 273 21.81 -10.66 -1.12
CA ASN A 273 22.11 -10.16 -2.48
C ASN A 273 20.96 -10.21 -3.52
N GLY A 274 19.71 -10.30 -3.05
CA GLY A 274 18.52 -10.35 -3.89
C GLY A 274 18.41 -9.17 -4.84
N LYS A 275 17.89 -9.44 -6.04
CA LYS A 275 17.65 -8.44 -7.07
C LYS A 275 16.26 -8.61 -7.65
N VAL A 276 15.64 -7.49 -7.96
CA VAL A 276 14.34 -7.44 -8.63
C VAL A 276 14.41 -6.55 -9.86
N ALA A 277 13.57 -6.85 -10.84
CA ALA A 277 13.34 -5.97 -11.97
C ALA A 277 11.92 -5.39 -11.95
N ILE A 278 11.84 -4.09 -12.21
CA ILE A 278 10.59 -3.37 -12.49
C ILE A 278 10.77 -2.74 -13.87
N ASP A 279 9.86 -3.04 -14.78
CA ASP A 279 9.92 -2.64 -16.20
C ASP A 279 11.28 -2.99 -16.84
N GLY A 280 11.84 -4.15 -16.48
CA GLY A 280 13.14 -4.63 -16.96
C GLY A 280 14.38 -3.92 -16.40
N THR A 281 14.21 -2.93 -15.51
CA THR A 281 15.32 -2.26 -14.82
C THR A 281 15.64 -2.98 -13.51
N TRP A 282 16.89 -3.40 -13.33
CA TRP A 282 17.32 -4.18 -12.17
C TRP A 282 17.75 -3.31 -10.98
N TYR A 283 17.23 -3.65 -9.81
CA TYR A 283 17.56 -3.06 -8.52
C TYR A 283 18.16 -4.13 -7.60
N THR A 284 19.21 -3.77 -6.85
CA THR A 284 19.88 -4.67 -5.92
C THR A 284 19.50 -4.30 -4.49
N MET A 285 19.08 -5.27 -3.68
CA MET A 285 18.77 -5.05 -2.28
C MET A 285 20.04 -4.77 -1.48
N ALA A 286 20.00 -3.81 -0.57
CA ALA A 286 21.05 -3.62 0.43
C ALA A 286 21.00 -4.73 1.49
N THR A 287 22.11 -4.96 2.20
CA THR A 287 22.19 -5.93 3.30
C THR A 287 21.05 -5.72 4.29
N GLY A 288 20.30 -6.78 4.60
CA GLY A 288 19.17 -6.76 5.53
C GLY A 288 17.83 -6.37 4.92
N VAL A 289 17.76 -6.13 3.61
CA VAL A 289 16.52 -5.92 2.87
C VAL A 289 16.17 -7.18 2.08
N THR A 290 15.09 -7.86 2.46
CA THR A 290 14.60 -9.03 1.71
C THR A 290 13.99 -8.59 0.39
N ALA A 291 14.39 -9.22 -0.71
CA ALA A 291 13.83 -8.96 -2.03
C ALA A 291 12.33 -9.33 -2.07
N PRO A 292 11.46 -8.48 -2.66
CA PRO A 292 10.07 -8.85 -2.91
C PRO A 292 9.93 -10.06 -3.84
N ASN A 293 8.82 -10.77 -3.70
CA ASN A 293 8.47 -11.86 -4.61
C ASN A 293 8.15 -11.33 -6.01
N MET A 294 8.28 -12.21 -7.00
CA MET A 294 7.81 -11.92 -8.36
C MET A 294 6.30 -11.67 -8.33
N GLY A 295 5.82 -10.70 -9.11
CA GLY A 295 4.41 -10.31 -9.14
C GLY A 295 3.96 -9.35 -8.04
N ALA A 296 4.78 -9.09 -7.01
CA ALA A 296 4.44 -8.12 -5.96
C ALA A 296 4.45 -6.68 -6.52
N ASN A 297 3.46 -5.87 -6.15
CA ASN A 297 3.49 -4.42 -6.39
C ASN A 297 4.22 -3.76 -5.22
N VAL A 298 5.25 -2.97 -5.50
CA VAL A 298 6.16 -2.45 -4.45
C VAL A 298 6.58 -1.02 -4.71
N LYS A 299 7.03 -0.36 -3.64
CA LYS A 299 7.88 0.83 -3.67
C LYS A 299 9.28 0.42 -3.24
N LEU A 300 10.29 0.73 -4.04
CA LEU A 300 11.70 0.53 -3.71
C LEU A 300 12.33 1.89 -3.41
N ILE A 301 12.92 2.05 -2.22
CA ILE A 301 13.59 3.29 -1.82
C ILE A 301 15.09 3.11 -2.05
N VAL A 302 15.62 3.85 -3.02
CA VAL A 302 16.94 3.63 -3.59
C VAL A 302 17.93 4.69 -3.12
N VAL A 303 19.12 4.24 -2.69
CA VAL A 303 20.27 5.08 -2.36
C VAL A 303 21.47 4.59 -3.16
N ASN A 304 21.96 5.43 -4.08
CA ASN A 304 23.13 5.15 -4.91
C ASN A 304 23.08 3.76 -5.60
N GLY A 305 21.91 3.35 -6.11
CA GLY A 305 21.72 2.09 -6.85
C GLY A 305 21.37 0.86 -6.00
N TYR A 306 21.25 1.02 -4.67
CA TYR A 306 20.86 -0.04 -3.75
C TYR A 306 19.52 0.27 -3.07
N VAL A 307 18.65 -0.72 -2.93
CA VAL A 307 17.36 -0.60 -2.24
C VAL A 307 17.60 -0.71 -0.74
N TYR A 308 17.43 0.40 -0.02
CA TYR A 308 17.63 0.48 1.42
C TYR A 308 16.37 0.13 2.20
N GLU A 309 15.21 0.36 1.59
CA GLU A 309 13.92 0.06 2.16
C GLU A 309 12.94 -0.30 1.05
N LYS A 310 11.92 -1.08 1.38
CA LYS A 310 10.83 -1.41 0.48
C LYS A 310 9.51 -1.24 1.21
N ASP A 311 8.49 -0.87 0.46
CA ASP A 311 7.10 -0.93 0.90
C ASP A 311 6.29 -1.75 -0.11
N THR A 312 5.23 -2.39 0.36
CA THR A 312 4.31 -3.14 -0.50
C THR A 312 3.12 -2.28 -0.85
N ILE A 313 2.78 -2.23 -2.13
CA ILE A 313 1.57 -1.57 -2.60
C ILE A 313 0.47 -2.62 -2.61
N THR A 314 -0.68 -2.30 -2.02
CA THR A 314 -1.87 -3.14 -2.07
C THR A 314 -2.14 -3.56 -3.51
N ALA A 315 -2.13 -4.88 -3.76
CA ALA A 315 -2.49 -5.41 -5.07
C ALA A 315 -3.89 -4.92 -5.46
N GLY A 316 -4.07 -4.49 -6.70
CA GLY A 316 -5.39 -4.09 -7.17
C GLY A 316 -6.36 -5.27 -7.03
N THR A 317 -7.65 -5.02 -6.78
CA THR A 317 -8.64 -6.10 -6.66
C THR A 317 -8.71 -6.97 -7.93
N SER A 318 -8.32 -6.42 -9.09
CA SER A 318 -8.15 -7.15 -10.36
C SER A 318 -6.97 -8.11 -10.41
N ASP A 319 -5.97 -7.94 -9.53
CA ASP A 319 -4.82 -8.85 -9.39
C ASP A 319 -5.11 -10.01 -8.41
N ILE A 320 -6.31 -10.06 -7.81
CA ILE A 320 -6.77 -11.17 -6.96
C ILE A 320 -7.89 -11.95 -7.65
N ALA A 321 -7.84 -13.27 -7.49
CA ALA A 321 -8.90 -14.18 -7.89
C ALA A 321 -9.25 -15.14 -6.75
N LEU A 322 -10.48 -15.67 -6.78
CA LEU A 322 -10.82 -16.85 -6.00
C LEU A 322 -10.39 -18.10 -6.78
N VAL A 323 -9.52 -18.90 -6.19
CA VAL A 323 -9.19 -20.24 -6.67
C VAL A 323 -10.21 -21.22 -6.10
N VAL A 324 -11.15 -21.65 -6.95
CA VAL A 324 -12.24 -22.56 -6.57
C VAL A 324 -11.68 -23.94 -6.27
N GLU A 325 -10.83 -24.46 -7.15
CA GLU A 325 -10.14 -25.74 -6.98
C GLU A 325 -8.87 -25.77 -7.83
N THR A 326 -7.78 -26.35 -7.28
CA THR A 326 -6.60 -26.76 -8.04
C THR A 326 -6.57 -28.27 -8.27
N GLY A 327 -5.88 -28.72 -9.31
CA GLY A 327 -5.77 -30.13 -9.64
C GLY A 327 -4.74 -30.44 -10.73
N ASP A 328 -4.52 -31.74 -10.95
CA ASP A 328 -3.69 -32.21 -12.06
C ASP A 328 -4.29 -31.82 -13.42
N SER A 329 -3.44 -31.48 -14.38
CA SER A 329 -3.90 -31.22 -15.75
C SER A 329 -4.39 -32.51 -16.40
N ASN A 330 -5.59 -32.47 -16.98
CA ASN A 330 -6.15 -33.59 -17.74
C ASN A 330 -5.54 -33.70 -19.17
N THR A 331 -4.65 -32.78 -19.54
CA THR A 331 -4.00 -32.76 -20.86
C THR A 331 -2.80 -33.71 -20.88
N VAL A 332 -2.82 -34.67 -21.81
CA VAL A 332 -1.74 -35.68 -21.94
C VAL A 332 -0.39 -35.02 -22.21
N GLY A 333 0.57 -35.27 -21.33
CA GLY A 333 1.93 -34.72 -21.44
C GLY A 333 2.06 -33.28 -20.96
N SER A 334 1.02 -32.72 -20.33
CA SER A 334 1.10 -31.39 -19.73
C SER A 334 2.18 -31.35 -18.64
N LYS A 335 2.94 -30.26 -18.65
CA LYS A 335 3.90 -29.93 -17.59
C LYS A 335 3.30 -29.02 -16.51
N TYR A 336 2.04 -28.61 -16.68
CA TYR A 336 1.32 -27.67 -15.82
C TYR A 336 0.27 -28.38 -14.95
N TYR A 337 -0.17 -27.72 -13.89
CA TYR A 337 -1.40 -28.04 -13.20
C TYR A 337 -2.56 -27.21 -13.77
N GLN A 338 -3.78 -27.40 -13.26
CA GLN A 338 -4.94 -26.58 -13.63
C GLN A 338 -5.64 -26.04 -12.40
N ALA A 339 -6.25 -24.86 -12.55
CA ALA A 339 -7.12 -24.25 -11.54
C ALA A 339 -8.40 -23.72 -12.19
N ARG A 340 -9.55 -23.92 -11.51
CA ARG A 340 -10.77 -23.12 -11.79
C ARG A 340 -10.67 -21.84 -10.98
N MET A 341 -10.68 -20.70 -11.65
CA MET A 341 -10.52 -19.38 -11.04
C MET A 341 -11.70 -18.48 -11.38
N ILE A 342 -12.13 -17.70 -10.39
CA ILE A 342 -13.11 -16.64 -10.56
C ILE A 342 -12.40 -15.30 -10.35
N PHE A 343 -12.47 -14.43 -11.35
CA PHE A 343 -11.82 -13.13 -11.35
C PHE A 343 -12.75 -12.06 -10.80
N ALA A 344 -12.19 -10.90 -10.43
CA ALA A 344 -12.93 -9.78 -9.88
C ALA A 344 -14.07 -9.25 -10.76
N ASP A 345 -14.01 -9.49 -12.07
CA ASP A 345 -15.06 -9.13 -13.03
C ASP A 345 -16.17 -10.19 -13.17
N GLY A 346 -16.11 -11.26 -12.37
CA GLY A 346 -17.05 -12.39 -12.43
C GLY A 346 -16.69 -13.45 -13.47
N THR A 347 -15.61 -13.29 -14.24
CA THR A 347 -15.17 -14.32 -15.19
C THR A 347 -14.83 -15.60 -14.45
N ASP A 348 -15.42 -16.73 -14.85
CA ASP A 348 -15.12 -18.08 -14.35
C ASP A 348 -14.48 -18.91 -15.46
N LYS A 349 -13.25 -19.39 -15.22
CA LYS A 349 -12.52 -20.22 -16.19
C LYS A 349 -11.54 -21.18 -15.55
N VAL A 350 -11.25 -22.25 -16.29
CA VAL A 350 -10.13 -23.17 -16.00
C VAL A 350 -8.88 -22.69 -16.73
N VAL A 351 -7.77 -22.54 -16.02
CA VAL A 351 -6.48 -22.08 -16.56
C VAL A 351 -5.36 -23.07 -16.25
N ASP A 352 -4.31 -23.06 -17.07
CA ASP A 352 -3.06 -23.77 -16.77
C ASP A 352 -2.23 -22.94 -15.78
N ILE A 353 -1.69 -23.61 -14.75
CA ILE A 353 -0.88 -22.99 -13.70
C ILE A 353 0.51 -23.64 -13.62
N GLU A 354 1.52 -22.84 -13.29
CA GLU A 354 2.86 -23.33 -12.98
C GLU A 354 2.84 -24.28 -11.76
N LYS A 355 3.80 -25.20 -11.71
CA LYS A 355 3.91 -26.16 -10.57
C LYS A 355 4.57 -25.56 -9.34
N LYS A 356 4.97 -24.30 -9.43
CA LYS A 356 5.61 -23.55 -8.35
C LYS A 356 4.86 -22.25 -8.15
N GLU A 357 4.78 -21.81 -6.91
CA GLU A 357 4.31 -20.46 -6.56
C GLU A 357 5.37 -19.42 -6.92
N ASP A 358 5.04 -18.12 -6.81
CA ASP A 358 5.95 -17.04 -7.18
C ASP A 358 7.22 -16.99 -6.30
N ASP A 359 7.17 -17.56 -5.10
CA ASP A 359 8.32 -17.71 -4.19
C ASP A 359 9.19 -18.95 -4.51
N GLY A 360 8.80 -19.75 -5.50
CA GLY A 360 9.51 -20.93 -5.97
C GLY A 360 9.20 -22.23 -5.22
N THR A 361 8.33 -22.20 -4.21
CA THR A 361 7.80 -23.39 -3.52
C THR A 361 6.90 -24.20 -4.45
N ASP A 362 6.75 -25.50 -4.20
CA ASP A 362 5.87 -26.34 -5.01
C ASP A 362 4.42 -26.03 -4.67
N ILE A 363 3.59 -25.82 -5.70
CA ILE A 363 2.19 -25.47 -5.53
C ILE A 363 1.38 -26.68 -5.01
N ASP A 364 0.46 -26.41 -4.08
CA ASP A 364 -0.50 -27.41 -3.63
C ASP A 364 -1.64 -27.56 -4.66
N ASN A 365 -1.71 -28.71 -5.31
CA ASN A 365 -2.73 -29.04 -6.30
C ASN A 365 -4.04 -29.58 -5.68
N SER A 366 -4.30 -29.29 -4.40
CA SER A 366 -5.52 -29.69 -3.68
C SER A 366 -6.26 -28.54 -2.99
N LYS A 367 -5.90 -27.29 -3.29
CA LYS A 367 -6.51 -26.08 -2.72
C LYS A 367 -7.95 -25.92 -3.17
N LYS A 368 -8.80 -25.39 -2.29
CA LYS A 368 -10.20 -25.08 -2.56
C LYS A 368 -10.64 -23.78 -1.91
N ASN A 369 -11.33 -22.93 -2.66
CA ASN A 369 -11.87 -21.64 -2.22
C ASN A 369 -10.83 -20.75 -1.50
N VAL A 370 -9.66 -20.58 -2.10
CA VAL A 370 -8.56 -19.78 -1.54
C VAL A 370 -8.37 -18.53 -2.39
N LEU A 371 -8.13 -17.38 -1.76
CA LEU A 371 -7.74 -16.16 -2.47
C LEU A 371 -6.30 -16.29 -2.96
N ALA A 372 -6.00 -15.83 -4.18
CA ALA A 372 -4.64 -15.82 -4.69
C ALA A 372 -4.37 -14.57 -5.52
N THR A 373 -3.15 -14.03 -5.40
CA THR A 373 -2.63 -13.14 -6.46
C THR A 373 -2.11 -13.98 -7.62
N PHE A 374 -1.98 -13.37 -8.79
CA PHE A 374 -1.46 -14.07 -9.95
C PHE A 374 -0.66 -13.18 -10.92
N THR A 375 0.22 -13.84 -11.67
CA THR A 375 0.87 -13.30 -12.86
C THR A 375 0.59 -14.19 -14.07
N VAL A 376 0.62 -13.63 -15.28
CA VAL A 376 0.33 -14.38 -16.51
C VAL A 376 1.49 -14.23 -17.49
N SER A 377 2.04 -15.35 -17.94
CA SER A 377 3.08 -15.40 -18.97
C SER A 377 2.73 -16.45 -20.01
N LYS A 378 2.52 -16.02 -21.26
CA LYS A 378 2.14 -16.89 -22.39
C LYS A 378 0.94 -17.81 -22.05
N ASP A 379 -0.11 -17.21 -21.49
CA ASP A 379 -1.37 -17.87 -21.08
C ASP A 379 -1.25 -18.88 -19.93
N VAL A 380 -0.09 -18.94 -19.25
CA VAL A 380 0.11 -19.75 -18.04
C VAL A 380 0.17 -18.83 -16.82
N TYR A 381 -0.53 -19.23 -15.77
CA TYR A 381 -0.65 -18.49 -14.53
C TYR A 381 0.39 -18.96 -13.51
N THR A 382 1.05 -18.03 -12.83
CA THR A 382 1.74 -18.32 -11.56
C THR A 382 0.88 -17.75 -10.44
N LEU A 383 0.62 -18.54 -9.42
CA LEU A 383 -0.26 -18.18 -8.29
C LEU A 383 0.58 -17.98 -7.03
N SER A 384 0.11 -17.09 -6.17
CA SER A 384 0.54 -16.99 -4.77
C SER A 384 -0.70 -16.99 -3.88
N PHE A 385 -0.88 -18.04 -3.07
CA PHE A 385 -2.06 -18.15 -2.21
C PHE A 385 -1.99 -17.19 -1.02
N ILE A 386 -3.16 -16.72 -0.57
CA ILE A 386 -3.31 -15.88 0.61
C ILE A 386 -4.19 -16.61 1.63
N GLU A 387 -3.53 -17.27 2.58
CA GLU A 387 -4.12 -18.11 3.62
C GLU A 387 -3.77 -17.63 5.03
N ASN A 388 -2.83 -16.69 5.15
CA ASN A 388 -2.39 -16.14 6.41
C ASN A 388 -1.90 -14.68 6.31
N GLN A 389 -1.57 -14.12 7.47
CA GLN A 389 -1.12 -12.74 7.64
C GLN A 389 0.10 -12.40 6.79
N THR A 390 1.12 -13.26 6.78
CA THR A 390 2.37 -13.04 6.05
C THR A 390 2.12 -12.94 4.54
N GLU A 391 1.24 -13.79 4.01
CA GLU A 391 0.89 -13.78 2.59
C GLU A 391 0.05 -12.56 2.21
N ALA A 392 -0.85 -12.11 3.09
CA ALA A 392 -1.59 -10.87 2.88
C ALA A 392 -0.65 -9.65 2.85
N GLU A 393 0.31 -9.57 3.76
CA GLU A 393 1.35 -8.54 3.77
C GLU A 393 2.18 -8.56 2.48
N ASN A 394 2.57 -9.76 2.00
CA ASN A 394 3.27 -9.90 0.73
C ASN A 394 2.42 -9.44 -0.48
N ALA A 395 1.10 -9.56 -0.41
CA ALA A 395 0.16 -9.04 -1.39
C ALA A 395 -0.19 -7.54 -1.19
N GLY A 396 0.41 -6.89 -0.19
CA GLY A 396 0.23 -5.47 0.13
C GLY A 396 -1.02 -5.14 0.94
N TYR A 397 -1.60 -6.12 1.62
CA TYR A 397 -2.72 -5.93 2.55
C TYR A 397 -2.23 -5.91 3.99
N GLU A 398 -2.90 -5.13 4.83
CA GLU A 398 -2.50 -4.98 6.23
C GLU A 398 -2.88 -6.18 7.08
N ASN A 399 -4.01 -6.84 6.79
CA ASN A 399 -4.42 -8.01 7.56
C ASN A 399 -5.10 -9.09 6.72
N TYR A 400 -4.90 -10.34 7.14
CA TYR A 400 -5.71 -11.49 6.73
C TYR A 400 -6.70 -11.86 7.84
N THR A 401 -7.96 -12.04 7.45
CA THR A 401 -9.04 -12.42 8.37
C THR A 401 -9.82 -13.59 7.75
N ALA A 402 -9.98 -14.66 8.51
CA ALA A 402 -10.72 -15.84 8.08
C ALA A 402 -11.45 -16.45 9.26
N MET A 403 -12.48 -17.26 8.98
CA MET A 403 -13.23 -17.93 10.02
C MET A 403 -12.33 -18.90 10.81
N ALA A 404 -12.37 -18.82 12.14
CA ALA A 404 -11.76 -19.85 12.98
C ALA A 404 -12.59 -21.15 12.91
N LYS A 405 -11.98 -22.26 12.48
CA LYS A 405 -12.67 -23.54 12.19
C LYS A 405 -13.35 -24.24 13.39
N SER A 406 -13.20 -23.75 14.62
CA SER A 406 -13.70 -24.45 15.81
C SER A 406 -14.18 -23.49 16.89
N GLY A 407 -15.42 -23.69 17.37
CA GLY A 407 -16.01 -22.88 18.44
C GLY A 407 -16.48 -21.50 18.00
N HIS A 408 -16.65 -21.28 16.70
CA HIS A 408 -17.05 -20.02 16.10
C HIS A 408 -18.26 -20.20 15.17
N THR A 409 -19.01 -19.13 14.99
CA THR A 409 -20.05 -18.99 13.97
C THR A 409 -19.88 -17.64 13.31
N ALA A 410 -20.02 -17.57 11.98
CA ALA A 410 -20.01 -16.29 11.30
C ALA A 410 -21.32 -16.01 10.56
N LYS A 411 -21.59 -14.72 10.39
CA LYS A 411 -22.69 -14.20 9.58
C LYS A 411 -22.26 -12.93 8.85
N ILE A 412 -22.95 -12.61 7.77
CA ILE A 412 -22.90 -11.30 7.12
C ILE A 412 -24.13 -10.50 7.54
N ASP A 413 -23.92 -9.32 8.10
CA ASP A 413 -24.96 -8.41 8.62
C ASP A 413 -24.33 -7.01 8.77
N GLY A 414 -24.35 -6.22 7.69
CA GLY A 414 -23.60 -4.95 7.54
C GLY A 414 -22.07 -5.11 7.43
N SER A 415 -21.54 -6.13 8.09
CA SER A 415 -20.13 -6.52 8.16
C SER A 415 -20.04 -8.03 8.29
N ILE A 416 -18.90 -8.62 7.97
CA ILE A 416 -18.61 -10.01 8.33
C ILE A 416 -18.41 -10.05 9.84
N GLN A 417 -19.23 -10.84 10.53
CA GLN A 417 -19.21 -10.97 11.99
C GLN A 417 -18.77 -12.37 12.37
N ASP A 418 -17.58 -12.53 12.95
CA ASP A 418 -17.10 -13.79 13.51
C ASP A 418 -17.32 -13.80 15.02
N THR A 419 -18.16 -14.72 15.51
CA THR A 419 -18.58 -14.79 16.90
C THR A 419 -18.02 -16.01 17.58
N THR A 420 -17.29 -15.80 18.68
CA THR A 420 -16.86 -16.91 19.54
C THR A 420 -18.04 -17.46 20.33
N THR A 421 -18.37 -18.74 20.12
CA THR A 421 -19.55 -19.39 20.74
C THR A 421 -19.50 -19.49 22.25
N SER A 422 -18.31 -19.42 22.87
CA SER A 422 -18.12 -19.52 24.32
C SER A 422 -18.27 -18.20 25.07
N SER A 423 -17.94 -17.06 24.44
CA SER A 423 -17.95 -15.73 25.07
C SER A 423 -18.98 -14.77 24.48
N GLY A 424 -19.47 -15.05 23.27
CA GLY A 424 -20.30 -14.12 22.50
C GLY A 424 -19.54 -12.90 21.97
N ALA A 425 -18.21 -12.87 22.08
CA ALA A 425 -17.39 -11.79 21.52
C ALA A 425 -17.46 -11.83 19.99
N VAL A 426 -17.64 -10.66 19.37
CA VAL A 426 -17.80 -10.51 17.93
C VAL A 426 -16.62 -9.72 17.36
N ALA A 427 -15.84 -10.35 16.49
CA ALA A 427 -14.90 -9.66 15.61
C ALA A 427 -15.66 -9.22 14.35
N LYS A 428 -15.45 -7.97 13.93
CA LYS A 428 -16.10 -7.40 12.75
C LYS A 428 -15.09 -7.02 11.70
N THR A 429 -15.33 -7.49 10.48
CA THR A 429 -14.63 -7.05 9.27
C THR A 429 -15.64 -6.32 8.39
N TYR A 430 -15.46 -5.01 8.25
CA TYR A 430 -16.31 -4.20 7.38
C TYR A 430 -15.91 -4.43 5.92
N LEU A 431 -16.81 -4.10 5.00
CA LEU A 431 -16.56 -4.23 3.56
C LEU A 431 -16.34 -2.82 3.00
N ASP A 432 -15.26 -2.61 2.26
CA ASP A 432 -15.16 -1.40 1.45
C ASP A 432 -16.29 -1.40 0.41
N ASN A 433 -16.86 -0.24 0.09
CA ASN A 433 -17.95 -0.15 -0.88
C ASN A 433 -17.58 -0.73 -2.25
N ALA A 434 -16.31 -0.55 -2.67
CA ALA A 434 -15.76 -1.04 -3.92
C ALA A 434 -15.07 -2.41 -3.78
N ALA A 435 -15.19 -3.06 -2.61
CA ALA A 435 -14.60 -4.38 -2.40
C ALA A 435 -15.14 -5.40 -3.40
N VAL A 436 -14.28 -6.34 -3.78
CA VAL A 436 -14.69 -7.52 -4.56
C VAL A 436 -15.05 -8.64 -3.60
N VAL A 437 -16.29 -9.09 -3.66
CA VAL A 437 -16.79 -10.16 -2.79
C VAL A 437 -17.14 -11.36 -3.64
N PHE A 438 -16.32 -12.40 -3.55
CA PHE A 438 -16.61 -13.70 -4.10
C PHE A 438 -17.57 -14.44 -3.17
N VAL A 439 -18.65 -14.96 -3.74
CA VAL A 439 -19.74 -15.58 -2.99
C VAL A 439 -19.92 -16.99 -3.50
N LYS A 440 -20.10 -17.93 -2.58
CA LYS A 440 -20.49 -19.30 -2.87
C LYS A 440 -21.77 -19.63 -2.11
N ASP A 441 -22.78 -20.15 -2.79
CA ASP A 441 -24.00 -20.65 -2.15
C ASP A 441 -23.94 -22.16 -1.83
N THR A 442 -25.03 -22.72 -1.28
CA THR A 442 -25.10 -24.15 -0.93
C THR A 442 -25.20 -25.09 -2.12
N ASP A 443 -25.47 -24.58 -3.32
CA ASP A 443 -25.57 -25.36 -4.56
C ASP A 443 -24.23 -25.42 -5.33
N ASP A 444 -23.15 -24.91 -4.71
CA ASP A 444 -21.82 -24.75 -5.30
C ASP A 444 -21.81 -23.77 -6.50
N ASP A 445 -22.78 -22.86 -6.56
CA ASP A 445 -22.79 -21.75 -7.51
C ASP A 445 -22.02 -20.55 -6.93
N TYR A 446 -21.31 -19.85 -7.82
CA TYR A 446 -20.42 -18.77 -7.44
C TYR A 446 -20.79 -17.47 -8.15
N LYS A 447 -20.73 -16.37 -7.40
CA LYS A 447 -21.01 -15.01 -7.89
C LYS A 447 -19.97 -14.03 -7.38
N VAL A 448 -19.87 -12.88 -8.06
CA VAL A 448 -19.06 -11.76 -7.60
C VAL A 448 -19.96 -10.56 -7.40
N VAL A 449 -19.91 -9.96 -6.22
CA VAL A 449 -20.67 -8.77 -5.87
C VAL A 449 -19.74 -7.69 -5.30
N THR A 450 -20.25 -6.47 -5.18
CA THR A 450 -19.54 -5.39 -4.50
C THR A 450 -19.69 -5.50 -2.99
N GLY A 451 -18.72 -4.98 -2.24
CA GLY A 451 -18.83 -4.88 -0.78
C GLY A 451 -20.05 -4.06 -0.33
N LYS A 452 -20.44 -3.04 -1.09
CA LYS A 452 -21.68 -2.29 -0.87
C LYS A 452 -22.93 -3.18 -0.95
N ALA A 453 -23.03 -4.03 -1.97
CA ALA A 453 -24.15 -4.94 -2.11
C ALA A 453 -24.18 -5.96 -0.96
N ALA A 454 -23.03 -6.59 -0.67
CA ALA A 454 -22.92 -7.58 0.41
C ALA A 454 -23.22 -7.02 1.80
N ALA A 455 -22.83 -5.76 2.07
CA ALA A 455 -23.13 -5.09 3.33
C ALA A 455 -24.64 -4.83 3.53
N ASN A 456 -25.40 -4.69 2.44
CA ASN A 456 -26.84 -4.43 2.49
C ASN A 456 -27.70 -5.69 2.62
N TRP A 457 -27.10 -6.88 2.62
CA TRP A 457 -27.85 -8.14 2.71
C TRP A 457 -28.55 -8.32 4.05
N LYS A 458 -29.68 -9.04 4.03
CA LYS A 458 -30.28 -9.65 5.21
C LYS A 458 -29.25 -10.51 5.95
N SER A 459 -29.32 -10.46 7.28
CA SER A 459 -28.43 -11.23 8.15
C SER A 459 -28.42 -12.71 7.77
N THR A 460 -27.30 -13.19 7.22
CA THR A 460 -27.18 -14.56 6.70
C THR A 460 -25.98 -15.26 7.31
N ASN A 461 -26.17 -16.50 7.75
CA ASN A 461 -25.10 -17.31 8.31
C ASN A 461 -24.11 -17.73 7.21
N LEU A 462 -22.83 -17.77 7.57
CA LEU A 462 -21.75 -18.20 6.70
C LEU A 462 -21.23 -19.57 7.15
N ASN A 463 -20.94 -20.43 6.19
CA ASN A 463 -20.22 -21.69 6.39
C ASN A 463 -18.71 -21.48 6.50
N ASP A 464 -18.17 -20.47 5.81
CA ASP A 464 -16.76 -20.09 5.85
C ASP A 464 -16.59 -18.65 5.32
N PHE A 465 -15.47 -18.01 5.64
CA PHE A 465 -15.06 -16.77 4.98
C PHE A 465 -13.54 -16.57 5.05
N ALA A 466 -13.03 -15.80 4.11
CA ALA A 466 -11.69 -15.23 4.14
C ALA A 466 -11.72 -13.82 3.55
N ALA A 467 -10.90 -12.91 4.04
CA ALA A 467 -10.77 -11.57 3.49
C ALA A 467 -9.36 -11.00 3.73
N VAL A 468 -8.94 -10.18 2.78
CA VAL A 468 -7.76 -9.33 2.90
C VAL A 468 -8.21 -7.89 3.08
N THR A 469 -7.59 -7.20 4.05
CA THR A 469 -8.11 -5.92 4.56
C THR A 469 -7.03 -4.85 4.61
N THR A 470 -7.46 -3.61 4.50
CA THR A 470 -6.72 -2.42 4.94
C THR A 470 -7.33 -1.92 6.26
N ALA A 471 -6.60 -1.12 7.04
CA ALA A 471 -7.15 -0.52 8.25
C ALA A 471 -7.41 0.98 8.08
N ASP A 472 -8.60 1.40 8.48
CA ASP A 472 -8.90 2.81 8.71
C ASP A 472 -9.40 3.00 10.13
N ASN A 473 -8.79 3.92 10.87
CA ASN A 473 -9.12 4.21 12.27
C ASN A 473 -9.17 2.96 13.18
N LYS A 474 -8.27 1.99 12.94
CA LYS A 474 -8.19 0.69 13.63
C LYS A 474 -9.36 -0.27 13.36
N LEU A 475 -10.18 0.01 12.36
CA LEU A 475 -11.20 -0.91 11.84
C LEU A 475 -10.68 -1.56 10.56
N SER A 476 -10.91 -2.85 10.41
CA SER A 476 -10.53 -3.61 9.21
C SER A 476 -11.60 -3.49 8.14
N TYR A 477 -11.21 -3.05 6.95
CA TYR A 477 -12.05 -2.95 5.76
C TYR A 477 -11.55 -3.94 4.71
N ALA A 478 -12.35 -4.97 4.44
CA ALA A 478 -12.12 -5.93 3.39
C ALA A 478 -12.14 -5.24 2.03
N GLN A 479 -11.05 -5.41 1.30
CA GLN A 479 -10.90 -4.98 -0.09
C GLN A 479 -11.25 -6.13 -1.04
N VAL A 480 -10.92 -7.36 -0.63
CA VAL A 480 -11.37 -8.58 -1.29
C VAL A 480 -11.81 -9.58 -0.22
N ALA A 481 -12.96 -10.22 -0.43
CA ALA A 481 -13.52 -11.22 0.47
C ALA A 481 -14.04 -12.43 -0.29
N PHE A 482 -13.97 -13.59 0.34
CA PHE A 482 -14.69 -14.80 -0.02
C PHE A 482 -15.70 -15.13 1.07
N LEU A 483 -16.96 -15.30 0.71
CA LEU A 483 -18.07 -15.66 1.59
C LEU A 483 -18.71 -16.97 1.12
N SER A 484 -18.67 -17.99 1.97
CA SER A 484 -19.42 -19.24 1.76
C SER A 484 -20.72 -19.15 2.54
N LEU A 485 -21.86 -19.01 1.86
CA LEU A 485 -23.17 -18.84 2.45
C LEU A 485 -23.73 -20.16 2.98
N ASN A 486 -24.53 -20.09 4.03
CA ASN A 486 -25.45 -21.14 4.44
C ASN A 486 -26.87 -20.86 3.92
N ALA A 487 -26.95 -20.55 2.63
CA ALA A 487 -28.18 -20.26 1.90
C ALA A 487 -28.02 -20.70 0.44
N ALA A 488 -29.14 -21.04 -0.21
CA ALA A 488 -29.16 -21.51 -1.60
C ALA A 488 -29.00 -20.40 -2.64
N ASN A 489 -29.18 -19.13 -2.25
CA ASN A 489 -28.99 -17.98 -3.12
C ASN A 489 -28.27 -16.87 -2.35
N VAL A 490 -27.78 -15.89 -3.11
CA VAL A 490 -27.34 -14.61 -2.55
C VAL A 490 -28.48 -13.99 -1.74
N PRO A 491 -28.24 -13.51 -0.51
CA PRO A 491 -29.32 -12.95 0.30
C PRO A 491 -29.86 -11.68 -0.32
N GLY A 492 -31.17 -11.46 -0.18
CA GLY A 492 -31.76 -10.17 -0.53
C GLY A 492 -31.28 -9.04 0.38
N GLY A 493 -31.45 -7.80 -0.07
CA GLY A 493 -31.28 -6.60 0.75
C GLY A 493 -32.12 -6.61 2.04
N SER A 494 -31.62 -5.96 3.10
CA SER A 494 -32.28 -5.82 4.40
C SER A 494 -33.47 -4.87 4.38
N ASP A 495 -33.45 -3.91 3.47
CA ASP A 495 -34.54 -2.95 3.27
C ASP A 495 -35.53 -3.56 2.28
N THR A 496 -36.64 -4.08 2.81
CA THR A 496 -37.63 -4.79 2.02
C THR A 496 -38.98 -4.09 2.01
N THR A 497 -39.78 -4.40 1.01
CA THR A 497 -41.16 -3.92 0.91
C THR A 497 -42.03 -4.95 0.20
N TYR A 498 -43.34 -4.73 0.22
CA TYR A 498 -44.34 -5.67 -0.28
C TYR A 498 -44.89 -5.25 -1.63
N ALA A 499 -45.20 -6.26 -2.45
CA ALA A 499 -45.95 -6.11 -3.68
C ALA A 499 -46.93 -7.28 -3.85
N VAL A 500 -47.94 -7.09 -4.70
CA VAL A 500 -48.86 -8.13 -5.13
C VAL A 500 -48.66 -8.42 -6.61
N ALA A 501 -48.52 -9.69 -6.96
CA ALA A 501 -48.42 -10.14 -8.34
C ALA A 501 -49.73 -9.82 -9.07
N LEU A 502 -49.62 -9.12 -10.20
CA LEU A 502 -50.76 -8.82 -11.07
C LEU A 502 -50.92 -9.87 -12.17
N ASP A 503 -49.92 -10.71 -12.41
CA ASP A 503 -49.93 -11.76 -13.41
C ASP A 503 -49.04 -12.92 -12.95
N ASP A 504 -49.21 -14.09 -13.56
CA ASP A 504 -48.39 -15.25 -13.30
C ASP A 504 -46.92 -14.95 -13.65
N SER A 505 -46.01 -15.31 -12.75
CA SER A 505 -44.58 -15.20 -13.01
C SER A 505 -44.14 -16.15 -14.13
N TYR A 506 -43.12 -15.72 -14.89
CA TYR A 506 -42.54 -16.54 -15.95
C TYR A 506 -41.02 -16.45 -15.95
N LYS A 507 -40.36 -17.43 -16.58
CA LYS A 507 -38.90 -17.44 -16.70
C LYS A 507 -38.44 -16.76 -17.99
N SER A 508 -37.42 -15.91 -17.89
CA SER A 508 -36.78 -15.26 -19.03
C SER A 508 -35.27 -15.43 -18.95
N LYS A 509 -34.60 -15.63 -20.09
CA LYS A 509 -33.13 -15.73 -20.14
C LYS A 509 -32.53 -14.48 -20.77
N ILE A 510 -31.73 -13.74 -20.00
CA ILE A 510 -31.09 -12.49 -20.43
C ILE A 510 -29.58 -12.66 -20.20
N ASP A 511 -28.78 -12.47 -21.25
CA ASP A 511 -27.31 -12.56 -21.22
C ASP A 511 -26.74 -13.84 -20.57
N GLY A 512 -27.48 -14.94 -20.65
CA GLY A 512 -27.07 -16.24 -20.10
C GLY A 512 -27.68 -16.57 -18.74
N THR A 513 -28.20 -15.58 -18.01
CA THR A 513 -28.84 -15.74 -16.70
C THR A 513 -30.35 -15.96 -16.84
N THR A 514 -30.90 -16.88 -16.04
CA THR A 514 -32.35 -17.15 -16.01
C THR A 514 -32.99 -16.37 -14.87
N TYR A 515 -33.95 -15.51 -15.20
CA TYR A 515 -34.71 -14.70 -14.25
C TYR A 515 -36.14 -15.20 -14.12
N THR A 516 -36.69 -15.12 -12.92
CA THR A 516 -38.12 -15.05 -12.66
C THR A 516 -38.58 -13.61 -12.91
N VAL A 517 -39.58 -13.43 -13.76
CA VAL A 517 -40.15 -12.14 -14.13
C VAL A 517 -41.62 -12.10 -13.74
N VAL A 518 -42.05 -11.05 -13.05
CA VAL A 518 -43.43 -10.89 -12.58
C VAL A 518 -43.87 -9.44 -12.72
N LYS A 519 -45.06 -9.22 -13.28
CA LYS A 519 -45.72 -7.91 -13.24
C LYS A 519 -46.44 -7.78 -11.91
N ALA A 520 -46.21 -6.70 -11.17
CA ALA A 520 -46.73 -6.53 -9.82
C ALA A 520 -47.10 -5.08 -9.53
N TRP A 521 -47.93 -4.89 -8.50
CA TRP A 521 -48.28 -3.60 -7.94
C TRP A 521 -47.56 -3.41 -6.61
N ASN A 522 -46.79 -2.32 -6.49
CA ASN A 522 -46.04 -1.99 -5.27
C ASN A 522 -46.73 -0.94 -4.38
N GLY A 523 -47.98 -0.56 -4.71
CA GLY A 523 -48.72 0.48 -4.00
C GLY A 523 -48.64 1.86 -4.64
N THR A 524 -47.66 2.10 -5.52
CA THR A 524 -47.46 3.39 -6.20
C THR A 524 -47.48 3.28 -7.72
N GLU A 525 -46.89 2.22 -8.28
CA GLU A 525 -46.86 1.96 -9.70
C GLU A 525 -46.86 0.46 -10.02
N GLU A 526 -47.25 0.13 -11.26
CA GLU A 526 -47.11 -1.23 -11.79
C GLU A 526 -45.68 -1.43 -12.29
N VAL A 527 -44.96 -2.39 -11.71
CA VAL A 527 -43.56 -2.69 -12.03
C VAL A 527 -43.45 -4.11 -12.57
N THR A 528 -42.54 -4.32 -13.53
CA THR A 528 -42.12 -5.67 -13.93
C THR A 528 -40.80 -5.99 -13.24
N TYR A 529 -40.88 -6.78 -12.17
CA TYR A 529 -39.70 -7.20 -11.41
C TYR A 529 -38.99 -8.35 -12.10
N LYS A 530 -37.67 -8.40 -11.92
CA LYS A 530 -36.79 -9.49 -12.37
C LYS A 530 -35.98 -9.98 -11.17
N SER A 531 -35.98 -11.28 -10.93
CA SER A 531 -35.26 -11.89 -9.83
C SER A 531 -34.49 -13.12 -10.31
N GLU A 532 -33.30 -13.34 -9.76
CA GLU A 532 -32.56 -14.58 -9.97
C GLU A 532 -33.06 -15.71 -9.07
N ASP A 533 -33.93 -15.40 -8.10
CA ASP A 533 -34.53 -16.39 -7.23
C ASP A 533 -35.45 -17.33 -8.01
N SER A 534 -35.34 -18.62 -7.70
CA SER A 534 -36.22 -19.66 -8.25
C SER A 534 -37.55 -19.70 -7.50
N VAL A 535 -38.36 -18.66 -7.69
CA VAL A 535 -39.72 -18.52 -7.13
C VAL A 535 -40.77 -18.67 -8.22
N THR A 536 -41.98 -19.08 -7.83
CA THR A 536 -43.17 -19.08 -8.72
C THR A 536 -44.28 -18.37 -7.99
N LEU A 537 -44.81 -17.34 -8.64
CA LEU A 537 -45.93 -16.52 -8.20
C LEU A 537 -47.07 -16.67 -9.21
N ASP A 538 -48.28 -16.80 -8.69
CA ASP A 538 -49.54 -16.71 -9.42
C ASP A 538 -50.12 -15.28 -9.23
N ALA A 539 -51.02 -14.84 -10.11
CA ALA A 539 -51.73 -13.59 -9.91
C ALA A 539 -52.44 -13.54 -8.53
N GLY A 540 -52.30 -12.42 -7.81
CA GLY A 540 -52.79 -12.26 -6.45
C GLY A 540 -51.86 -12.82 -5.36
N ASP A 541 -50.70 -13.38 -5.68
CA ASP A 541 -49.71 -13.69 -4.64
C ASP A 541 -49.08 -12.42 -4.07
N ILE A 542 -48.97 -12.36 -2.74
CA ILE A 542 -48.17 -11.34 -2.05
C ILE A 542 -46.73 -11.83 -1.98
N PHE A 543 -45.79 -10.95 -2.29
CA PHE A 543 -44.37 -11.21 -2.12
C PHE A 543 -43.66 -10.00 -1.53
N GLU A 544 -42.58 -10.29 -0.81
CA GLU A 544 -41.62 -9.30 -0.36
C GLU A 544 -40.48 -9.21 -1.37
N TYR A 545 -39.97 -8.00 -1.62
CA TYR A 545 -38.81 -7.79 -2.46
C TYR A 545 -37.86 -6.75 -1.87
N SER A 546 -36.60 -6.84 -2.29
CA SER A 546 -35.60 -5.80 -2.04
C SER A 546 -34.77 -5.54 -3.28
N ASN A 547 -34.35 -4.28 -3.42
CA ASN A 547 -33.56 -3.85 -4.57
C ASN A 547 -32.13 -4.34 -4.46
N GLU A 548 -31.67 -5.02 -5.51
CA GLU A 548 -30.28 -5.42 -5.66
C GLU A 548 -29.56 -4.45 -6.62
N THR A 549 -28.64 -4.98 -7.43
CA THR A 549 -27.92 -4.22 -8.46
C THR A 549 -28.56 -4.40 -9.84
N ASP A 550 -28.36 -3.41 -10.72
CA ASP A 550 -28.75 -3.46 -12.14
C ASP A 550 -30.24 -3.75 -12.42
N GLY A 551 -31.13 -3.36 -11.50
CA GLY A 551 -32.58 -3.51 -11.66
C GLY A 551 -33.09 -4.94 -11.43
N VAL A 552 -32.26 -5.80 -10.83
CA VAL A 552 -32.65 -7.10 -10.28
C VAL A 552 -33.12 -6.90 -8.83
N VAL A 553 -34.08 -7.72 -8.40
CA VAL A 553 -34.57 -7.76 -7.02
C VAL A 553 -34.47 -9.18 -6.46
N SER A 554 -34.33 -9.30 -5.14
CA SER A 554 -34.66 -10.56 -4.47
C SER A 554 -36.18 -10.67 -4.29
N ILE A 555 -36.74 -11.88 -4.34
CA ILE A 555 -38.19 -12.11 -4.18
C ILE A 555 -38.44 -13.27 -3.23
N GLU A 556 -39.27 -13.02 -2.22
CA GLU A 556 -39.79 -14.04 -1.31
C GLU A 556 -41.32 -14.06 -1.36
N LYS A 557 -41.91 -15.15 -1.87
CA LYS A 557 -43.36 -15.37 -1.81
C LYS A 557 -43.82 -15.49 -0.36
N LYS A 558 -44.83 -14.71 0.04
CA LYS A 558 -45.41 -14.79 1.39
C LYS A 558 -46.65 -15.68 1.40
N ASN A 559 -46.84 -16.37 2.53
CA ASN A 559 -48.00 -17.24 2.74
C ASN A 559 -49.20 -16.41 3.23
N ALA A 560 -49.72 -15.55 2.35
CA ALA A 560 -50.86 -14.71 2.65
C ALA A 560 -52.17 -15.51 2.79
N LYS A 561 -53.12 -14.97 3.55
CA LYS A 561 -54.43 -15.58 3.80
C LYS A 561 -55.50 -14.69 3.18
N ALA A 562 -56.33 -15.28 2.32
CA ALA A 562 -57.54 -14.63 1.83
C ALA A 562 -58.66 -14.71 2.90
N ALA A 563 -59.38 -13.62 3.10
CA ALA A 563 -60.43 -13.51 4.11
C ALA A 563 -61.50 -12.47 3.74
N GLU A 564 -62.62 -12.49 4.46
CA GLU A 564 -63.55 -11.37 4.53
C GLU A 564 -63.20 -10.44 5.70
N VAL A 565 -63.29 -9.13 5.51
CA VAL A 565 -63.23 -8.17 6.63
C VAL A 565 -64.59 -8.14 7.33
N ALA A 566 -64.64 -8.64 8.57
CA ALA A 566 -65.85 -8.71 9.38
C ALA A 566 -66.14 -7.39 10.13
N SER A 567 -65.10 -6.75 10.65
CA SER A 567 -65.17 -5.40 11.22
C SER A 567 -63.85 -4.66 11.06
N TYR A 568 -63.91 -3.33 10.94
CA TYR A 568 -62.74 -2.46 10.84
C TYR A 568 -63.04 -1.08 11.44
N ASP A 569 -62.18 -0.59 12.33
CA ASP A 569 -62.21 0.79 12.82
C ASP A 569 -60.96 1.54 12.34
N ALA A 570 -61.16 2.53 11.47
CA ALA A 570 -60.05 3.30 10.90
C ALA A 570 -59.31 4.20 11.92
N THR A 571 -59.90 4.46 13.11
CA THR A 571 -59.27 5.32 14.13
C THR A 571 -58.32 4.54 15.01
N SER A 572 -58.70 3.36 15.47
CA SER A 572 -57.84 2.47 16.27
C SER A 572 -56.97 1.56 15.40
N GLY A 573 -57.40 1.30 14.17
CA GLY A 573 -56.82 0.29 13.28
C GLY A 573 -57.31 -1.13 13.58
N ASP A 574 -58.19 -1.34 14.55
CA ASP A 574 -58.68 -2.68 14.91
C ASP A 574 -59.40 -3.31 13.71
N ILE A 575 -59.00 -4.53 13.36
CA ILE A 575 -59.59 -5.28 12.24
C ILE A 575 -59.88 -6.72 12.65
N VAL A 576 -60.99 -7.27 12.16
CA VAL A 576 -61.35 -8.67 12.35
C VAL A 576 -61.57 -9.31 10.98
N PHE A 577 -60.86 -10.41 10.73
CA PHE A 577 -60.99 -11.22 9.52
C PHE A 577 -61.84 -12.47 9.78
N ASP A 578 -62.74 -12.82 8.86
CA ASP A 578 -63.33 -14.16 8.76
C ASP A 578 -62.62 -14.97 7.67
N ILE A 579 -61.95 -16.04 8.10
CA ILE A 579 -61.10 -16.87 7.24
C ILE A 579 -61.92 -17.95 6.48
N ASN A 580 -63.19 -18.15 6.84
CA ASN A 580 -64.04 -19.23 6.30
C ASN A 580 -65.31 -18.68 5.63
N GLY A 581 -65.16 -17.82 4.62
CA GLY A 581 -66.19 -17.05 3.89
C GLY A 581 -67.36 -17.82 3.20
N ALA A 582 -67.90 -18.87 3.83
CA ALA A 582 -69.12 -19.55 3.38
C ALA A 582 -69.98 -20.15 4.52
N THR A 583 -69.43 -20.40 5.72
CA THR A 583 -70.21 -20.82 6.90
C THR A 583 -69.37 -20.56 8.15
N SER A 584 -69.87 -19.70 9.05
CA SER A 584 -69.19 -19.16 10.22
C SER A 584 -68.23 -20.13 10.92
N GLY A 585 -66.99 -19.68 11.14
CA GLY A 585 -66.15 -20.32 12.15
C GLY A 585 -64.65 -20.17 11.96
N SER A 586 -64.11 -18.95 12.00
CA SER A 586 -62.90 -18.58 12.77
C SER A 586 -62.56 -17.12 12.52
N GLU A 587 -63.09 -16.24 13.37
CA GLU A 587 -62.71 -14.82 13.37
C GLU A 587 -61.31 -14.66 13.97
N VAL A 588 -60.46 -13.90 13.30
CA VAL A 588 -59.12 -13.54 13.78
C VAL A 588 -59.03 -12.02 13.89
N SER A 589 -58.87 -11.55 15.12
CA SER A 589 -58.60 -10.14 15.39
C SER A 589 -57.14 -9.81 15.13
N SER A 590 -56.90 -8.65 14.56
CA SER A 590 -55.58 -8.07 14.33
C SER A 590 -55.69 -6.54 14.33
N LYS A 591 -54.63 -5.86 13.92
CA LYS A 591 -54.55 -4.40 13.86
C LYS A 591 -53.89 -3.97 12.55
N ILE A 592 -54.42 -2.92 11.94
CA ILE A 592 -53.76 -2.13 10.92
C ILE A 592 -52.97 -1.03 11.64
N ASP A 593 -51.65 -1.09 11.57
CA ASP A 593 -50.79 -0.03 12.08
C ASP A 593 -50.47 0.95 10.96
N SER A 594 -50.76 2.25 11.15
CA SER A 594 -50.62 3.23 10.06
C SER A 594 -49.17 3.49 9.65
N ASP A 595 -48.21 3.23 10.56
CA ASP A 595 -46.80 3.48 10.30
C ASP A 595 -46.10 2.24 9.72
N ASP A 596 -46.60 1.03 10.05
CA ASP A 596 -45.94 -0.24 9.74
C ASP A 596 -46.73 -1.17 8.78
N THR A 597 -48.06 -1.05 8.68
CA THR A 597 -48.86 -1.87 7.74
C THR A 597 -48.80 -1.32 6.32
N THR A 598 -48.37 -2.16 5.36
CA THR A 598 -48.51 -1.87 3.93
C THR A 598 -49.92 -2.20 3.44
N ILE A 599 -50.62 -1.22 2.86
CA ILE A 599 -51.96 -1.42 2.27
C ILE A 599 -51.87 -1.26 0.76
N LEU A 600 -52.25 -2.31 0.03
CA LEU A 600 -52.24 -2.35 -1.44
C LEU A 600 -53.68 -2.46 -1.97
N TYR A 601 -54.10 -1.54 -2.82
CA TYR A 601 -55.41 -1.60 -3.47
C TYR A 601 -55.29 -2.16 -4.89
N VAL A 602 -56.21 -3.06 -5.25
CA VAL A 602 -56.23 -3.76 -6.54
C VAL A 602 -57.63 -3.84 -7.11
N ASP A 603 -57.70 -4.02 -8.43
CA ASP A 603 -58.88 -4.47 -9.17
C ASP A 603 -58.53 -5.83 -9.76
N SER A 604 -58.82 -6.90 -9.01
CA SER A 604 -58.41 -8.27 -9.38
C SER A 604 -59.07 -8.73 -10.68
N ASP A 605 -60.31 -8.33 -10.98
CA ASP A 605 -60.99 -8.58 -12.26
C ASP A 605 -60.20 -8.04 -13.48
N LYS A 606 -59.35 -7.03 -13.27
CA LYS A 606 -58.56 -6.37 -14.33
C LYS A 606 -57.07 -6.64 -14.24
N ASN A 607 -56.61 -7.42 -13.26
CA ASN A 607 -55.19 -7.66 -13.01
C ASN A 607 -54.39 -6.34 -12.89
N ALA A 608 -54.95 -5.38 -12.14
CA ALA A 608 -54.42 -4.01 -12.10
C ALA A 608 -54.30 -3.45 -10.66
N GLY A 609 -53.27 -2.65 -10.45
CA GLY A 609 -53.11 -1.85 -9.24
C GLY A 609 -54.01 -0.62 -9.25
N VAL A 610 -54.48 -0.19 -8.07
CA VAL A 610 -55.32 1.01 -7.91
C VAL A 610 -54.65 1.97 -6.94
N GLU A 611 -54.53 3.23 -7.35
CA GLU A 611 -54.01 4.29 -6.49
C GLU A 611 -55.09 4.72 -5.48
N GLY A 612 -54.91 4.29 -4.23
CA GLY A 612 -55.80 4.61 -3.12
C GLY A 612 -57.10 3.77 -3.09
N GLY A 613 -57.74 3.78 -1.92
CA GLY A 613 -58.94 3.00 -1.65
C GLY A 613 -59.33 3.07 -0.18
N GLU A 614 -60.28 2.25 0.23
CA GLU A 614 -60.70 2.11 1.63
C GLU A 614 -60.82 0.62 1.98
N ILE A 615 -60.45 0.25 3.20
CA ILE A 615 -60.74 -1.10 3.71
C ILE A 615 -62.24 -1.17 3.97
N ARG A 616 -62.93 -2.03 3.21
CA ARG A 616 -64.38 -2.22 3.30
C ARG A 616 -64.70 -3.54 3.99
N LEU A 617 -65.85 -3.59 4.63
CA LEU A 617 -66.40 -4.83 5.16
C LEU A 617 -66.77 -5.77 3.98
N GLY A 618 -66.52 -7.07 4.16
CA GLY A 618 -66.90 -8.11 3.22
C GLY A 618 -68.41 -8.13 2.97
N ASN A 619 -68.85 -8.73 1.87
CA ASN A 619 -70.27 -8.75 1.47
C ASN A 619 -71.17 -9.39 2.55
N SER A 620 -70.63 -10.32 3.34
CA SER A 620 -71.31 -10.94 4.46
C SER A 620 -71.60 -9.96 5.63
N TYR A 621 -70.91 -8.82 5.69
CA TYR A 621 -70.86 -7.92 6.84
C TYR A 621 -71.25 -6.47 6.54
N ASN A 622 -71.65 -6.17 5.30
CA ASN A 622 -71.88 -4.80 4.82
C ASN A 622 -73.32 -4.53 4.30
N ASP A 623 -74.28 -5.36 4.70
CA ASP A 623 -75.69 -5.35 4.24
C ASP A 623 -75.88 -5.56 2.71
N SER A 624 -74.84 -5.99 1.99
CA SER A 624 -74.94 -6.33 0.56
C SER A 624 -75.81 -7.57 0.33
N LYS A 625 -76.32 -7.69 -0.89
CA LYS A 625 -77.00 -8.89 -1.40
C LYS A 625 -76.12 -9.72 -2.32
N ASP A 626 -74.90 -9.28 -2.56
CA ASP A 626 -73.91 -9.97 -3.38
C ASP A 626 -73.36 -11.19 -2.64
N ASP A 627 -72.77 -12.13 -3.37
CA ASP A 627 -72.25 -13.36 -2.79
C ASP A 627 -71.08 -13.07 -1.82
N ALA A 628 -71.00 -13.89 -0.76
CA ALA A 628 -69.90 -13.90 0.19
C ALA A 628 -68.61 -14.34 -0.52
N LYS A 629 -67.61 -13.45 -0.54
CA LYS A 629 -66.30 -13.68 -1.16
C LYS A 629 -65.24 -12.99 -0.34
N ASN A 630 -64.07 -13.60 -0.26
CA ASN A 630 -62.91 -12.96 0.35
C ASN A 630 -62.63 -11.66 -0.39
N ASN A 631 -62.61 -10.54 0.33
CA ASN A 631 -62.40 -9.21 -0.25
C ASN A 631 -60.97 -8.68 0.00
N VAL A 632 -60.19 -9.41 0.80
CA VAL A 632 -58.80 -9.08 1.11
C VAL A 632 -57.92 -10.32 1.13
N SER A 633 -56.62 -10.11 0.95
CA SER A 633 -55.56 -11.06 1.29
C SER A 633 -54.55 -10.37 2.19
N TYR A 634 -54.13 -11.03 3.27
CA TYR A 634 -53.26 -10.40 4.26
C TYR A 634 -52.16 -11.33 4.74
N PHE A 635 -51.06 -10.75 5.21
CA PHE A 635 -49.93 -11.45 5.79
C PHE A 635 -49.45 -10.72 7.06
N VAL A 636 -49.01 -11.50 8.04
CA VAL A 636 -48.49 -11.06 9.33
C VAL A 636 -47.13 -11.74 9.49
N ASP A 637 -46.07 -10.96 9.61
CA ASP A 637 -44.72 -11.46 9.87
C ASP A 637 -44.63 -12.09 11.27
N ASP A 638 -43.68 -13.02 11.40
CA ASP A 638 -43.43 -13.69 12.67
C ASP A 638 -42.93 -12.70 13.73
N GLY A 639 -43.77 -12.46 14.75
CA GLY A 639 -43.46 -11.57 15.87
C GLY A 639 -44.22 -10.25 15.86
N ASP A 640 -44.88 -9.92 14.74
CA ASP A 640 -45.77 -8.76 14.65
C ASP A 640 -47.09 -9.02 15.39
N ASP A 641 -47.62 -8.00 16.05
CA ASP A 641 -48.97 -7.96 16.60
C ASP A 641 -49.98 -7.20 15.72
N TYR A 642 -49.53 -6.77 14.53
CA TYR A 642 -50.29 -6.06 13.50
C TYR A 642 -50.17 -6.78 12.15
N VAL A 643 -50.96 -6.36 11.16
CA VAL A 643 -50.88 -6.88 9.78
C VAL A 643 -49.73 -6.22 9.06
N SER A 644 -48.72 -6.98 8.62
CA SER A 644 -47.56 -6.42 7.90
C SER A 644 -47.94 -5.94 6.49
N VAL A 645 -48.80 -6.70 5.80
CA VAL A 645 -49.37 -6.29 4.52
C VAL A 645 -50.80 -6.79 4.32
N ILE A 646 -51.65 -5.94 3.76
CA ILE A 646 -53.00 -6.28 3.30
C ILE A 646 -53.22 -5.79 1.87
N VAL A 647 -53.71 -6.69 1.02
CA VAL A 647 -54.21 -6.36 -0.32
C VAL A 647 -55.73 -6.32 -0.26
N VAL A 648 -56.31 -5.19 -0.69
CA VAL A 648 -57.75 -4.94 -0.67
C VAL A 648 -58.26 -4.81 -2.09
N ASP A 649 -59.22 -5.64 -2.44
CA ASP A 649 -59.89 -5.54 -3.73
C ASP A 649 -61.00 -4.48 -3.71
N VAL A 650 -60.94 -3.52 -4.63
CA VAL A 650 -61.88 -2.39 -4.67
C VAL A 650 -63.30 -2.77 -5.10
N ASN A 651 -63.46 -3.93 -5.77
CA ASN A 651 -64.74 -4.53 -6.14
C ASN A 651 -65.31 -5.43 -5.03
N ASN A 652 -64.61 -5.55 -3.90
CA ASN A 652 -64.98 -6.39 -2.76
C ASN A 652 -64.96 -7.89 -3.08
N ASP A 653 -64.11 -8.30 -4.02
CA ASP A 653 -63.91 -9.69 -4.45
C ASP A 653 -62.46 -9.93 -4.84
N TYR A 654 -61.64 -10.37 -3.90
CA TYR A 654 -60.23 -10.69 -4.13
C TYR A 654 -60.04 -11.97 -4.96
N THR A 655 -61.11 -12.75 -5.20
CA THR A 655 -61.00 -14.07 -5.82
C THR A 655 -61.09 -14.04 -7.35
N ALA A 656 -61.11 -12.85 -7.95
CA ALA A 656 -61.42 -12.65 -9.36
C ALA A 656 -60.22 -12.55 -10.33
N TRP A 657 -59.00 -12.79 -9.84
CA TRP A 657 -57.76 -12.88 -10.62
C TRP A 657 -57.79 -13.91 -11.76
#